data_AF-A0A8H7QPB5-F1
#
_entry.id   AF-A0A8H7QPB5-F1
#
_cell.length_a   1.000
_cell.length_b   1.000
_cell.length_c   1.000
_cell.angle_alpha   90.00
_cell.angle_beta   90.00
_cell.angle_gamma   90.00
#
_symmetry.space_group_name_H-M   'P 1'
#
loop_
_entity.id
_entity.type
_entity.pdbx_description
1 polymer ?
#
loop_
_entity_poly.entity_id
_entity_poly.type
_entity_poly.pdbx_seq_one_letter_code
_entity_poly.pdbx_strand_id
1 'polypeptide(L)'
;MNTNDDRLTFLLPRPVWVNDLDVSYCSSCNNAFGPLKRRHHCRNCGNIFCHDCSSRKVPLPQLGDGTKPVRVCNGCFDVAYLVTYAIDEDHGISTQIHGVRGLLELTEKDDEKDLHNMVAYGGVDALIWLCRSSKSIKLHHLTTTILAMLAEKESIRPVIITKWALPPLLHLIRYYTNTEILLKKSPTSSIRSNSSNPLDEIATTETRQSIILEIIINCTHILYQLSRAGIFSQKEVVTEGVFDTLFTLASFDHIQSDATNEEQQQINERLAIIQNLAAKSISAISSLVAFQASIIELIQGTPKLSSLLRSSNDDVRKYIAKTIAYLSLRNDKYKPNLLCGDGSRALVSILVVLPQKEPSDNKTRMKDLEYYLSQDIQDDLYTEITSIKEDHHLNSAAVSHTCCALANFATNNESQVNLMAQPRFLQYLCNVPAIFSEHAEIHRHVARCLANLALYEENNISMLTSQNGKGDNKDAYNVLPTLLFMGKSDSETHIVQRHIVRAIDNLNSNFRPKNGRWKGLFNDACVYIRKVLDNYDGNEKDLDTIKRAKSILAREKLENEHHPTVKAVVSAIENTPPVTTPAPTQVSTSVIEQTENRVEQEDASSSPPTSEDEAAVVQEDAYNLQALITTPVSTSNEEETDEPKASPPPATKNKRRSKKNKKWE
;
A
#
# COMPACT_ATOMS: atom_id res chain seq x y z
N MET A 1 -26.73 33.09 6.18
CA MET A 1 -26.27 34.34 6.82
C MET A 1 -24.75 34.26 6.97
N ASN A 2 -24.06 35.27 6.45
CA ASN A 2 -22.61 35.42 6.26
C ASN A 2 -21.64 34.62 7.14
N THR A 3 -20.72 33.92 6.46
CA THR A 3 -19.28 34.21 6.58
C THR A 3 -18.70 34.15 5.16
N ASN A 4 -18.11 35.24 4.67
CA ASN A 4 -17.19 35.19 3.54
C ASN A 4 -16.13 34.14 3.90
N ASP A 5 -16.09 33.02 3.19
CA ASP A 5 -14.98 32.07 3.30
C ASP A 5 -13.81 32.69 2.55
N ASP A 6 -12.94 33.41 3.27
CA ASP A 6 -11.70 33.99 2.74
C ASP A 6 -10.80 32.94 2.05
N ARG A 7 -11.13 31.63 2.16
CA ARG A 7 -10.45 30.51 1.49
C ARG A 7 -10.90 30.23 0.05
N LEU A 8 -11.89 30.96 -0.48
CA LEU A 8 -12.28 30.85 -1.90
C LEU A 8 -11.49 31.80 -2.79
N THR A 9 -10.89 32.86 -2.23
CA THR A 9 -10.09 33.80 -3.01
C THR A 9 -8.73 33.18 -3.32
N PHE A 10 -8.42 33.03 -4.60
CA PHE A 10 -7.09 32.59 -5.04
C PHE A 10 -6.07 33.72 -4.88
N LEU A 11 -5.27 33.64 -3.82
CA LEU A 11 -4.17 34.57 -3.56
C LEU A 11 -2.89 33.80 -3.25
N LEU A 12 -1.84 34.12 -3.99
CA LEU A 12 -0.49 33.62 -3.79
C LEU A 12 0.32 34.62 -2.96
N PRO A 13 1.32 34.15 -2.20
CA PRO A 13 2.26 35.03 -1.51
C PRO A 13 2.95 35.96 -2.50
N ARG A 14 3.00 37.26 -2.18
CA ARG A 14 3.74 38.22 -3.01
C ARG A 14 5.24 37.96 -2.95
N PRO A 15 5.95 38.02 -4.09
CA PRO A 15 7.40 37.88 -4.09
C PRO A 15 8.05 39.05 -3.36
N VAL A 16 9.10 38.76 -2.61
CA VAL A 16 9.96 39.80 -2.05
C VAL A 16 10.79 40.39 -3.19
N TRP A 17 10.73 41.71 -3.37
CA TRP A 17 11.54 42.38 -4.38
C TRP A 17 12.99 42.42 -3.93
N VAL A 18 13.88 42.03 -4.85
CA VAL A 18 15.32 42.17 -4.62
C VAL A 18 15.67 43.66 -4.58
N ASN A 19 16.57 44.05 -3.68
CA ASN A 19 17.04 45.42 -3.59
C ASN A 19 17.86 45.79 -4.83
N ASP A 20 17.61 46.96 -5.40
CA ASP A 20 18.33 47.47 -6.57
C ASP A 20 19.84 47.55 -6.37
N LEU A 21 20.28 47.80 -5.13
CA LEU A 21 21.69 47.93 -4.78
C LEU A 21 22.43 46.59 -4.81
N ASP A 22 21.72 45.49 -4.60
CA ASP A 22 22.31 44.14 -4.52
C ASP A 22 22.47 43.50 -5.91
N VAL A 23 21.93 44.12 -6.97
CA VAL A 23 21.93 43.55 -8.32
C VAL A 23 22.66 44.44 -9.31
N SER A 24 23.79 43.94 -9.82
CA SER A 24 24.61 44.60 -10.84
C SER A 24 24.35 44.12 -12.27
N TYR A 25 23.69 42.98 -12.46
CA TYR A 25 23.46 42.33 -13.75
C TYR A 25 22.00 41.89 -13.91
N CYS A 26 21.48 41.90 -15.13
CA CYS A 26 20.15 41.39 -15.43
C CYS A 26 20.02 39.91 -15.07
N SER A 27 19.00 39.55 -14.28
CA SER A 27 18.78 38.15 -13.84
C SER A 27 18.46 37.16 -14.97
N SER A 28 18.31 37.60 -16.22
CA SER A 28 18.08 36.71 -17.37
C SER A 28 19.24 36.72 -18.36
N CYS A 29 19.64 37.88 -18.89
CA CYS A 29 20.69 37.95 -19.92
C CYS A 29 22.09 38.25 -19.38
N ASN A 30 22.24 38.37 -18.06
CA ASN A 30 23.49 38.67 -17.36
C ASN A 30 24.24 39.93 -17.83
N ASN A 31 23.56 40.83 -18.55
CA ASN A 31 24.13 42.09 -18.96
C ASN A 31 24.21 43.07 -17.77
N ALA A 32 25.34 43.76 -17.62
CA ALA A 32 25.52 44.75 -16.57
C ALA A 32 24.53 45.90 -16.69
N PHE A 33 24.00 46.34 -15.55
CA PHE A 33 23.20 47.56 -15.45
C PHE A 33 24.10 48.79 -15.46
N GLY A 34 23.56 49.92 -15.94
CA GLY A 34 24.29 51.18 -16.03
C GLY A 34 23.37 52.36 -16.36
N PRO A 35 23.91 53.54 -16.65
CA PRO A 35 23.10 54.75 -16.88
C PRO A 35 22.05 54.60 -18.00
N LEU A 36 22.39 53.84 -19.04
CA LEU A 36 21.53 53.58 -20.21
C LEU A 36 20.67 52.31 -20.08
N LYS A 37 21.08 51.33 -19.26
CA LYS A 37 20.36 50.07 -19.04
C LYS A 37 19.79 50.06 -17.63
N ARG A 38 18.54 50.47 -17.51
CA ARG A 38 17.83 50.63 -16.23
C ARG A 38 17.35 49.29 -15.67
N ARG A 39 17.21 49.25 -14.35
CA ARG A 39 16.70 48.11 -13.56
C ARG A 39 15.16 48.11 -13.57
N HIS A 40 14.57 46.93 -13.69
CA HIS A 40 13.13 46.73 -13.63
C HIS A 40 12.76 45.47 -12.86
N HIS A 41 11.94 45.60 -11.81
CA HIS A 41 11.40 44.44 -11.10
C HIS A 41 10.34 43.71 -11.92
N CYS A 42 10.42 42.38 -11.92
CA CYS A 42 9.28 41.54 -12.27
C CYS A 42 8.29 41.53 -11.10
N ARG A 43 7.02 41.85 -11.36
CA ARG A 43 6.00 41.84 -10.30
C ARG A 43 5.65 40.43 -9.83
N ASN A 44 5.95 39.41 -10.64
CA ASN A 44 5.64 38.01 -10.34
C ASN A 44 6.77 37.27 -9.58
N CYS A 45 8.05 37.50 -9.91
CA CYS A 45 9.18 36.83 -9.23
C CYS A 45 10.05 37.74 -8.37
N GLY A 46 9.84 39.06 -8.37
CA GLY A 46 10.60 40.00 -7.55
C GLY A 46 12.04 40.30 -8.02
N ASN A 47 12.58 39.53 -8.96
CA ASN A 47 13.93 39.73 -9.53
C ASN A 47 14.02 40.96 -10.46
N ILE A 48 15.26 41.38 -10.76
CA ILE A 48 15.56 42.60 -11.52
C ILE A 48 16.07 42.28 -12.93
N PHE A 49 15.46 42.91 -13.92
CA PHE A 49 15.71 42.68 -15.34
C PHE A 49 15.96 43.98 -16.11
N CYS A 50 16.58 43.86 -17.29
CA CYS A 50 16.57 44.93 -18.28
C CYS A 50 15.21 45.01 -18.99
N HIS A 51 15.00 46.06 -19.79
CA HIS A 51 13.76 46.26 -20.53
C HIS A 51 13.41 45.06 -21.43
N ASP A 52 14.38 44.58 -22.21
CA ASP A 52 14.17 43.50 -23.19
C ASP A 52 13.77 42.17 -22.53
N CYS A 53 14.36 41.87 -21.37
CA CYS A 53 14.03 40.68 -20.58
C CYS A 53 12.72 40.80 -19.78
N SER A 54 12.09 41.98 -19.77
CA SER A 54 10.86 42.24 -19.01
C SER A 54 9.88 43.15 -19.76
N SER A 55 9.82 43.06 -21.08
CA SER A 55 9.05 43.95 -21.94
C SER A 55 7.54 43.73 -21.86
N ARG A 56 7.12 42.54 -21.40
CA ARG A 56 5.72 42.11 -21.37
C ARG A 56 5.00 42.56 -20.09
N LYS A 57 3.67 42.64 -20.16
CA LYS A 57 2.79 42.96 -19.03
C LYS A 57 1.58 42.03 -18.99
N VAL A 58 1.18 41.63 -17.79
CA VAL A 58 0.03 40.75 -17.55
C VAL A 58 -0.66 41.17 -16.24
N PRO A 59 -1.99 41.08 -16.12
CA PRO A 59 -2.65 41.24 -14.84
C PRO A 59 -2.12 40.19 -13.85
N LEU A 60 -2.02 40.54 -12.56
CA LEU A 60 -1.62 39.60 -11.50
C LEU A 60 -2.63 39.65 -10.33
N PRO A 61 -3.94 39.38 -10.58
CA PRO A 61 -4.94 39.35 -9.52
C PRO A 61 -4.60 38.34 -8.42
N GLN A 62 -3.94 37.22 -8.77
CA GLN A 62 -3.43 36.23 -7.84
C GLN A 62 -2.37 36.76 -6.86
N LEU A 63 -1.73 37.90 -7.15
CA LEU A 63 -0.79 38.57 -6.24
C LEU A 63 -1.38 39.84 -5.60
N GLY A 64 -2.66 40.11 -5.83
CA GLY A 64 -3.35 41.30 -5.33
C GLY A 64 -3.02 42.59 -6.07
N ASP A 65 -2.44 42.52 -7.28
CA ASP A 65 -2.17 43.69 -8.14
C ASP A 65 -3.41 44.12 -8.97
N GLY A 66 -4.51 43.39 -8.84
CA GLY A 66 -5.77 43.63 -9.54
C GLY A 66 -5.71 43.24 -11.03
N THR A 67 -6.67 43.76 -11.80
CA THR A 67 -6.87 43.41 -13.22
C THR A 67 -6.03 44.25 -14.19
N LYS A 68 -5.29 45.25 -13.69
CA LYS A 68 -4.44 46.10 -14.54
C LYS A 68 -3.15 45.37 -14.89
N PRO A 69 -2.75 45.29 -16.18
CA PRO A 69 -1.50 44.63 -16.56
C PRO A 69 -0.26 45.29 -15.94
N VAL A 70 0.53 44.50 -15.21
CA VAL A 70 1.79 44.91 -14.58
C VAL A 70 2.98 44.21 -15.23
N ARG A 71 4.18 44.79 -15.08
CA ARG A 71 5.40 44.28 -15.73
C ARG A 71 5.82 42.92 -15.19
N VAL A 72 6.10 41.98 -16.09
CA VAL A 72 6.69 40.68 -15.76
C VAL A 72 7.90 40.40 -16.63
N CYS A 73 8.83 39.59 -16.15
CA CYS A 73 9.92 39.11 -16.99
C CYS A 73 9.40 38.08 -18.00
N ASN A 74 10.16 37.89 -19.09
CA ASN A 74 9.76 36.97 -20.15
C ASN A 74 9.60 35.53 -19.63
N GLY A 75 10.42 35.11 -18.65
CA GLY A 75 10.32 33.79 -18.03
C GLY A 75 9.11 33.60 -17.10
N CYS A 76 8.52 34.68 -16.56
CA CYS A 76 7.30 34.58 -15.77
C CYS A 76 6.03 34.67 -16.62
N PHE A 77 6.11 35.29 -17.81
CA PHE A 77 4.92 35.74 -18.50
C PHE A 77 3.97 34.59 -18.83
N ASP A 78 4.46 33.51 -19.41
CA ASP A 78 3.58 32.49 -19.99
C ASP A 78 2.76 31.80 -18.90
N VAL A 79 3.41 31.36 -17.80
CA VAL A 79 2.69 30.80 -16.64
C VAL A 79 1.79 31.84 -15.98
N ALA A 80 2.26 33.07 -15.75
CA ALA A 80 1.45 34.10 -15.08
C ALA A 80 0.19 34.48 -15.90
N TYR A 81 0.31 34.51 -17.22
CA TYR A 81 -0.81 34.70 -18.14
C TYR A 81 -1.80 33.54 -18.02
N LEU A 82 -1.33 32.30 -18.14
CA LEU A 82 -2.21 31.13 -18.08
C LEU A 82 -2.91 30.98 -16.73
N VAL A 83 -2.21 31.22 -15.62
CA VAL A 83 -2.78 31.23 -14.27
C VAL A 83 -3.87 32.29 -14.16
N THR A 84 -3.64 33.50 -14.66
CA THR A 84 -4.62 34.60 -14.62
C THR A 84 -5.92 34.20 -15.33
N TYR A 85 -5.83 33.55 -16.49
CA TYR A 85 -7.00 33.08 -17.23
C TYR A 85 -7.67 31.89 -16.55
N ALA A 86 -6.90 30.95 -15.99
CA ALA A 86 -7.41 29.77 -15.32
C ALA A 86 -8.29 30.12 -14.10
N ILE A 87 -7.94 31.18 -13.37
CA ILE A 87 -8.67 31.63 -12.17
C ILE A 87 -9.76 32.68 -12.46
N ASP A 88 -9.94 33.07 -13.72
CA ASP A 88 -10.87 34.14 -14.10
C ASP A 88 -12.32 33.63 -14.13
N GLU A 89 -13.03 33.82 -13.02
CA GLU A 89 -14.44 33.45 -12.90
C GLU A 89 -15.38 34.43 -13.61
N ASP A 90 -14.97 35.70 -13.78
CA ASP A 90 -15.80 36.78 -14.32
C ASP A 90 -16.04 36.61 -15.84
N HIS A 91 -15.05 36.09 -16.56
CA HIS A 91 -15.11 35.88 -18.01
C HIS A 91 -15.56 34.47 -18.41
N GLY A 92 -16.07 33.69 -17.46
CA GLY A 92 -16.72 32.40 -17.70
C GLY A 92 -15.78 31.22 -18.01
N ILE A 93 -16.39 30.04 -18.07
CA ILE A 93 -15.70 28.74 -18.14
C ILE A 93 -14.78 28.61 -19.37
N SER A 94 -15.12 29.22 -20.51
CA SER A 94 -14.28 29.15 -21.71
C SER A 94 -12.91 29.80 -21.50
N THR A 95 -12.86 30.87 -20.73
CA THR A 95 -11.63 31.60 -20.38
C THR A 95 -10.77 30.75 -19.45
N GLN A 96 -11.39 30.13 -18.44
CA GLN A 96 -10.71 29.21 -17.54
C GLN A 96 -10.14 27.99 -18.28
N ILE A 97 -10.93 27.40 -19.20
CA ILE A 97 -10.47 26.27 -20.03
C ILE A 97 -9.28 26.68 -20.90
N HIS A 98 -9.26 27.90 -21.45
CA HIS A 98 -8.12 28.39 -22.22
C HIS A 98 -6.84 28.46 -21.36
N GLY A 99 -6.94 29.03 -20.16
CA GLY A 99 -5.82 29.07 -19.21
C GLY A 99 -5.31 27.67 -18.87
N VAL A 100 -6.21 26.76 -18.48
CA VAL A 100 -5.85 25.38 -18.11
C VAL A 100 -5.28 24.59 -19.28
N ARG A 101 -5.79 24.75 -20.50
CA ARG A 101 -5.24 24.09 -21.70
C ARG A 101 -3.82 24.55 -22.00
N GLY A 102 -3.51 25.84 -21.84
CA GLY A 102 -2.13 26.28 -21.98
C GLY A 102 -1.22 25.71 -20.89
N LEU A 103 -1.73 25.51 -19.66
CA LEU A 103 -0.96 24.82 -18.61
C LEU A 103 -0.73 23.34 -18.96
N LEU A 104 -1.69 22.69 -19.62
CA LEU A 104 -1.53 21.34 -20.16
C LEU A 104 -0.44 21.31 -21.24
N GLU A 105 -0.47 22.22 -22.21
CA GLU A 105 0.55 22.31 -23.26
C GLU A 105 1.96 22.51 -22.70
N LEU A 106 2.12 23.29 -21.62
CA LEU A 106 3.40 23.43 -20.92
C LEU A 106 3.85 22.12 -20.25
N THR A 107 2.90 21.36 -19.71
CA THR A 107 3.17 20.08 -19.04
C THR A 107 3.51 18.99 -20.06
N GLU A 108 2.84 18.95 -21.21
CA GLU A 108 3.08 18.00 -22.31
C GLU A 108 4.44 18.20 -23.00
N LYS A 109 4.96 19.42 -23.03
CA LYS A 109 6.31 19.70 -23.55
C LYS A 109 7.42 19.05 -22.72
N ASP A 110 7.13 18.76 -21.45
CA ASP A 110 8.05 18.13 -20.51
C ASP A 110 9.40 18.86 -20.37
N ASP A 111 9.40 20.19 -20.50
CA ASP A 111 10.58 21.03 -20.31
C ASP A 111 10.77 21.37 -18.82
N GLU A 112 11.93 21.04 -18.25
CA GLU A 112 12.21 21.21 -16.82
C GLU A 112 12.03 22.65 -16.34
N LYS A 113 12.37 23.64 -17.18
CA LYS A 113 12.27 25.05 -16.82
C LYS A 113 10.81 25.50 -16.81
N ASP A 114 10.01 25.06 -17.78
CA ASP A 114 8.57 25.32 -17.79
C ASP A 114 7.87 24.66 -16.60
N LEU A 115 8.22 23.43 -16.25
CA LEU A 115 7.71 22.75 -15.04
C LEU A 115 8.15 23.45 -13.75
N HIS A 116 9.40 23.93 -13.67
CA HIS A 116 9.85 24.75 -12.56
C HIS A 116 9.04 26.05 -12.44
N ASN A 117 8.79 26.72 -13.56
CA ASN A 117 7.98 27.94 -13.61
C ASN A 117 6.52 27.66 -13.22
N MET A 118 5.96 26.51 -13.63
CA MET A 118 4.62 26.05 -13.25
C MET A 118 4.47 25.94 -11.73
N VAL A 119 5.49 25.41 -11.05
CA VAL A 119 5.53 25.31 -9.59
C VAL A 119 5.75 26.67 -8.93
N ALA A 120 6.73 27.43 -9.41
CA ALA A 120 7.17 28.68 -8.80
C ALA A 120 6.14 29.81 -8.92
N TYR A 121 5.38 29.85 -10.01
CA TYR A 121 4.50 30.97 -10.36
C TYR A 121 3.01 30.66 -10.26
N GLY A 122 2.64 29.61 -9.53
CA GLY A 122 1.24 29.38 -9.16
C GLY A 122 0.44 28.51 -10.13
N GLY A 123 1.07 27.88 -11.11
CA GLY A 123 0.40 26.95 -12.03
C GLY A 123 -0.22 25.77 -11.28
N VAL A 124 0.57 25.10 -10.43
CA VAL A 124 0.08 23.98 -9.61
C VAL A 124 -0.99 24.44 -8.61
N ASP A 125 -0.81 25.60 -7.99
CA ASP A 125 -1.78 26.17 -7.05
C ASP A 125 -3.13 26.44 -7.73
N ALA A 126 -3.12 26.98 -8.96
CA ALA A 126 -4.32 27.25 -9.72
C ALA A 126 -5.08 25.96 -10.06
N LEU A 127 -4.36 24.89 -10.43
CA LEU A 127 -4.96 23.57 -10.69
C LEU A 127 -5.62 23.01 -9.42
N ILE A 128 -4.93 23.06 -8.27
CA ILE A 128 -5.47 22.60 -6.98
C ILE A 128 -6.69 23.42 -6.57
N TRP A 129 -6.65 24.74 -6.75
CA TRP A 129 -7.77 25.62 -6.46
C TRP A 129 -8.98 25.28 -7.33
N LEU A 130 -8.79 25.05 -8.63
CA LEU A 130 -9.86 24.65 -9.55
C LEU A 130 -10.49 23.30 -9.19
N CYS A 131 -9.72 22.34 -8.64
CA CYS A 131 -10.29 21.08 -8.12
C CYS A 131 -11.29 21.30 -6.98
N ARG A 132 -11.21 22.44 -6.27
CA ARG A 132 -12.11 22.78 -5.16
C ARG A 132 -13.20 23.77 -5.55
N SER A 133 -12.87 24.80 -6.32
CA SER A 133 -13.77 25.93 -6.60
C SER A 133 -14.70 25.68 -7.78
N SER A 134 -14.25 24.90 -8.76
CA SER A 134 -15.03 24.69 -9.98
C SER A 134 -16.22 23.76 -9.75
N LYS A 135 -17.25 23.94 -10.58
CA LYS A 135 -18.37 23.00 -10.73
C LYS A 135 -18.35 22.31 -12.09
N SER A 136 -17.40 22.68 -12.96
CA SER A 136 -17.34 22.17 -14.33
C SER A 136 -16.58 20.86 -14.35
N ILE A 137 -17.25 19.79 -14.80
CA ILE A 137 -16.62 18.49 -15.00
C ILE A 137 -15.45 18.56 -16.00
N LYS A 138 -15.53 19.43 -17.01
CA LYS A 138 -14.45 19.64 -17.99
C LYS A 138 -13.20 20.25 -17.34
N LEU A 139 -13.38 21.20 -16.41
CA LEU A 139 -12.25 21.77 -15.66
C LEU A 139 -11.67 20.76 -14.68
N HIS A 140 -12.50 19.99 -13.96
CA HIS A 140 -12.00 18.91 -13.09
C HIS A 140 -11.21 17.87 -13.88
N HIS A 141 -11.69 17.46 -15.05
CA HIS A 141 -10.96 16.54 -15.92
C HIS A 141 -9.61 17.09 -16.37
N LEU A 142 -9.57 18.28 -16.98
CA LEU A 142 -8.32 18.89 -17.42
C LEU A 142 -7.33 19.10 -16.26
N THR A 143 -7.81 19.58 -15.12
CA THR A 143 -6.96 19.85 -13.96
C THR A 143 -6.38 18.57 -13.36
N THR A 144 -7.18 17.51 -13.20
CA THR A 144 -6.68 16.24 -12.68
C THR A 144 -5.76 15.53 -13.66
N THR A 145 -5.99 15.66 -14.98
CA THR A 145 -5.07 15.14 -16.01
C THR A 145 -3.69 15.78 -15.87
N ILE A 146 -3.62 17.12 -15.77
CA ILE A 146 -2.35 17.83 -15.61
C ILE A 146 -1.68 17.43 -14.28
N LEU A 147 -2.42 17.40 -13.17
CA LEU A 147 -1.88 16.98 -11.87
C LEU A 147 -1.38 15.53 -11.88
N ALA A 148 -2.04 14.63 -12.62
CA ALA A 148 -1.62 13.24 -12.78
C ALA A 148 -0.30 13.14 -13.55
N MET A 149 -0.15 13.88 -14.65
CA MET A 149 1.12 13.97 -15.40
C MET A 149 2.25 14.54 -14.53
N LEU A 150 1.96 15.60 -13.77
CA LEU A 150 2.92 16.22 -12.85
C LEU A 150 3.32 15.26 -11.71
N ALA A 151 2.42 14.41 -11.22
CA ALA A 151 2.71 13.44 -10.17
C ALA A 151 3.69 12.33 -10.61
N GLU A 152 3.84 12.10 -11.91
CA GLU A 152 4.86 11.19 -12.42
C GLU A 152 6.28 11.72 -12.19
N LYS A 153 6.44 13.05 -12.13
CA LYS A 153 7.74 13.71 -11.94
C LYS A 153 8.15 13.71 -10.47
N GLU A 154 9.24 13.03 -10.18
CA GLU A 154 9.75 12.85 -8.81
C GLU A 154 9.99 14.18 -8.08
N SER A 155 10.53 15.19 -8.77
CA SER A 155 10.75 16.53 -8.22
C SER A 155 9.47 17.30 -7.88
N ILE A 156 8.32 16.91 -8.45
CA ILE A 156 7.04 17.61 -8.28
C ILE A 156 6.14 16.89 -7.26
N ARG A 157 6.33 15.59 -7.00
CA ARG A 157 5.54 14.86 -5.99
C ARG A 157 5.51 15.54 -4.62
N PRO A 158 6.63 16.03 -4.05
CA PRO A 158 6.60 16.78 -2.78
C PRO A 158 5.84 18.11 -2.87
N VAL A 159 5.82 18.73 -4.05
CA VAL A 159 5.08 19.98 -4.29
C VAL A 159 3.58 19.76 -4.17
N ILE A 160 3.05 18.65 -4.69
CA ILE A 160 1.63 18.28 -4.60
C ILE A 160 1.18 18.17 -3.14
N ILE A 161 2.01 17.57 -2.28
CA ILE A 161 1.76 17.46 -0.84
C ILE A 161 1.86 18.84 -0.15
N THR A 162 2.98 19.53 -0.34
CA THR A 162 3.25 20.81 0.36
C THR A 162 2.30 21.94 -0.05
N LYS A 163 1.71 21.88 -1.25
CA LYS A 163 0.63 22.78 -1.70
C LYS A 163 -0.78 22.32 -1.32
N TRP A 164 -0.91 21.30 -0.47
CA TRP A 164 -2.17 20.82 0.08
C TRP A 164 -3.17 20.33 -0.98
N ALA A 165 -2.69 19.59 -1.99
CA ALA A 165 -3.58 19.03 -3.03
C ALA A 165 -4.49 17.91 -2.51
N LEU A 166 -4.12 17.22 -1.42
CA LEU A 166 -4.83 16.02 -0.98
C LEU A 166 -6.30 16.27 -0.62
N PRO A 167 -6.69 17.25 0.21
CA PRO A 167 -8.09 17.42 0.56
C PRO A 167 -8.99 17.73 -0.66
N PRO A 168 -8.61 18.62 -1.60
CA PRO A 168 -9.35 18.78 -2.87
C PRO A 168 -9.45 17.50 -3.69
N LEU A 169 -8.37 16.73 -3.85
CA LEU A 169 -8.38 15.48 -4.63
C LEU A 169 -9.29 14.42 -4.00
N LEU A 170 -9.20 14.23 -2.68
CA LEU A 170 -10.07 13.31 -1.93
C LEU A 170 -11.54 13.76 -1.99
N HIS A 171 -11.80 15.08 -1.97
CA HIS A 171 -13.14 15.62 -2.16
C HIS A 171 -13.69 15.27 -3.55
N LEU A 172 -12.90 15.47 -4.61
CA LEU A 172 -13.32 15.12 -5.97
C LEU A 172 -13.62 13.62 -6.10
N ILE A 173 -12.76 12.75 -5.56
CA ILE A 173 -13.01 11.30 -5.55
C ILE A 173 -14.37 11.03 -4.89
N ARG A 174 -14.57 11.48 -3.65
CA ARG A 174 -15.82 11.26 -2.91
C ARG A 174 -17.04 11.85 -3.61
N TYR A 175 -16.88 13.01 -4.24
CA TYR A 175 -17.96 13.67 -4.98
C TYR A 175 -18.38 12.82 -6.19
N TYR A 176 -17.41 12.35 -6.99
CA TYR A 176 -17.69 11.63 -8.21
C TYR A 176 -18.10 10.17 -7.98
N THR A 177 -17.52 9.48 -6.99
CA THR A 177 -17.97 8.13 -6.61
C THR A 177 -19.41 8.16 -6.07
N ASN A 178 -19.77 9.16 -5.26
CA ASN A 178 -21.15 9.31 -4.78
C ASN A 178 -22.12 9.78 -5.89
N THR A 179 -21.66 10.61 -6.83
CA THR A 179 -22.47 11.02 -7.98
C THR A 179 -22.81 9.83 -8.87
N GLU A 180 -21.86 8.92 -9.11
CA GLU A 180 -22.17 7.64 -9.75
C GLU A 180 -23.21 6.86 -8.94
N ILE A 181 -23.04 6.76 -7.62
CA ILE A 181 -24.03 6.09 -6.76
C ILE A 181 -25.43 6.71 -6.82
N LEU A 182 -25.54 8.03 -7.04
CA LEU A 182 -26.83 8.69 -7.19
C LEU A 182 -27.47 8.45 -8.56
N LEU A 183 -26.66 8.33 -9.63
CA LEU A 183 -27.14 7.83 -10.92
C LEU A 183 -27.71 6.39 -10.79
N LYS A 184 -27.23 5.59 -9.81
CA LYS A 184 -27.81 4.26 -9.48
C LYS A 184 -29.24 4.31 -8.92
N LYS A 185 -29.74 5.44 -8.41
CA LYS A 185 -31.04 5.52 -7.69
C LYS A 185 -32.21 6.10 -8.48
N SER A 186 -31.99 6.59 -9.70
CA SER A 186 -33.08 7.11 -10.54
C SER A 186 -33.57 6.02 -11.51
N PRO A 187 -34.72 5.38 -11.26
CA PRO A 187 -35.40 4.66 -12.32
C PRO A 187 -35.86 5.71 -13.35
N THR A 188 -35.75 5.35 -14.62
CA THR A 188 -36.05 6.20 -15.79
C THR A 188 -37.26 7.14 -15.63
N SER A 189 -37.09 8.35 -16.17
CA SER A 189 -38.08 9.38 -16.52
C SER A 189 -38.40 10.49 -15.49
N SER A 190 -38.32 11.73 -16.01
CA SER A 190 -38.82 13.00 -15.47
C SER A 190 -38.07 13.67 -14.31
N ILE A 191 -37.33 14.74 -14.62
CA ILE A 191 -37.62 16.13 -14.20
C ILE A 191 -36.58 17.05 -14.85
N ARG A 192 -37.04 17.84 -15.83
CA ARG A 192 -36.38 19.10 -16.21
C ARG A 192 -36.37 19.97 -14.95
N SER A 193 -35.21 20.14 -14.33
CA SER A 193 -34.98 21.24 -13.41
C SER A 193 -34.35 22.38 -14.19
N ASN A 194 -35.13 23.45 -14.37
CA ASN A 194 -34.65 24.72 -14.90
C ASN A 194 -33.63 25.31 -13.92
N SER A 195 -32.35 25.15 -14.24
CA SER A 195 -31.23 25.86 -13.64
C SER A 195 -30.26 26.19 -14.77
N SER A 196 -30.27 27.45 -15.15
CA SER A 196 -29.64 28.05 -16.32
C SER A 196 -28.12 27.88 -16.37
N ASN A 197 -27.61 27.18 -17.40
CA ASN A 197 -26.38 27.52 -18.12
C ASN A 197 -26.37 26.87 -19.53
N PRO A 198 -26.34 27.62 -20.65
CA PRO A 198 -26.50 27.06 -22.00
C PRO A 198 -25.29 26.29 -22.57
N LEU A 199 -24.26 26.01 -21.76
CA LEU A 199 -22.99 25.40 -22.21
C LEU A 199 -22.76 23.96 -21.69
N ASP A 200 -23.66 23.45 -20.86
CA ASP A 200 -23.65 22.05 -20.39
C ASP A 200 -24.47 21.10 -21.29
N GLU A 201 -25.06 21.60 -22.39
CA GLU A 201 -26.14 20.93 -23.12
C GLU A 201 -25.73 20.08 -24.35
N ILE A 202 -24.48 19.58 -24.45
CA ILE A 202 -24.05 18.74 -25.61
C ILE A 202 -23.17 17.53 -25.22
N ALA A 203 -23.13 17.12 -23.95
CA ALA A 203 -22.55 15.81 -23.61
C ALA A 203 -23.67 14.78 -23.46
N THR A 204 -23.59 13.67 -24.20
CA THR A 204 -24.45 12.52 -23.91
C THR A 204 -24.15 12.04 -22.48
N THR A 205 -25.10 11.40 -21.81
CA THR A 205 -24.89 10.81 -20.47
C THR A 205 -23.66 9.90 -20.46
N GLU A 206 -23.43 9.20 -21.57
CA GLU A 206 -22.27 8.35 -21.86
C GLU A 206 -20.93 9.12 -21.88
N THR A 207 -20.85 10.27 -22.56
CA THR A 207 -19.63 11.10 -22.53
C THR A 207 -19.37 11.64 -21.12
N ARG A 208 -20.42 11.94 -20.37
CA ARG A 208 -20.29 12.42 -18.99
C ARG A 208 -19.71 11.34 -18.06
N GLN A 209 -20.22 10.12 -18.13
CA GLN A 209 -19.73 9.00 -17.31
C GLN A 209 -18.28 8.64 -17.63
N SER A 210 -17.92 8.62 -18.91
CA SER A 210 -16.56 8.43 -19.38
C SER A 210 -15.59 9.41 -18.71
N ILE A 211 -15.95 10.70 -18.67
CA ILE A 211 -15.15 11.75 -18.02
C ILE A 211 -15.08 11.57 -16.50
N ILE A 212 -16.17 11.13 -15.85
CA ILE A 212 -16.19 10.87 -14.40
C ILE A 212 -15.17 9.79 -14.04
N LEU A 213 -15.18 8.66 -14.76
CA LEU A 213 -14.22 7.58 -14.52
C LEU A 213 -12.79 8.05 -14.75
N GLU A 214 -12.54 8.88 -15.76
CA GLU A 214 -11.21 9.42 -16.04
C GLU A 214 -10.72 10.37 -14.94
N ILE A 215 -11.61 11.21 -14.38
CA ILE A 215 -11.29 12.03 -13.20
C ILE A 215 -10.89 11.15 -12.01
N ILE A 216 -11.64 10.06 -11.75
CA ILE A 216 -11.35 9.14 -10.65
C ILE A 216 -10.02 8.42 -10.91
N ILE A 217 -9.76 7.97 -12.14
CA ILE A 217 -8.48 7.36 -12.54
C ILE A 217 -7.34 8.33 -12.28
N ASN A 218 -7.43 9.58 -12.75
CA ASN A 218 -6.40 10.60 -12.56
C ASN A 218 -6.12 10.86 -11.08
N CYS A 219 -7.15 11.06 -10.27
CA CYS A 219 -6.99 11.24 -8.82
C CYS A 219 -6.36 10.02 -8.15
N THR A 220 -6.81 8.81 -8.50
CA THR A 220 -6.27 7.56 -7.95
C THR A 220 -4.82 7.35 -8.37
N HIS A 221 -4.47 7.72 -9.60
CA HIS A 221 -3.12 7.68 -10.12
C HIS A 221 -2.20 8.64 -9.35
N ILE A 222 -2.64 9.86 -9.05
CA ILE A 222 -1.89 10.78 -8.19
C ILE A 222 -1.65 10.13 -6.82
N LEU A 223 -2.67 9.58 -6.17
CA LEU A 223 -2.52 8.89 -4.88
C LEU A 223 -1.53 7.72 -4.97
N TYR A 224 -1.55 6.97 -6.07
CA TYR A 224 -0.60 5.88 -6.32
C TYR A 224 0.84 6.37 -6.44
N GLN A 225 1.08 7.43 -7.22
CA GLN A 225 2.42 8.02 -7.37
C GLN A 225 2.99 8.50 -6.02
N LEU A 226 2.15 9.14 -5.21
CA LEU A 226 2.52 9.59 -3.86
C LEU A 226 2.72 8.41 -2.90
N SER A 227 1.90 7.35 -3.00
CA SER A 227 2.02 6.12 -2.19
C SER A 227 3.33 5.41 -2.47
N ARG A 228 3.66 5.21 -3.76
CA ARG A 228 4.88 4.55 -4.21
C ARG A 228 6.14 5.31 -3.81
N ALA A 229 6.07 6.64 -3.83
CA ALA A 229 7.17 7.50 -3.38
C ALA A 229 7.34 7.51 -1.85
N GLY A 230 6.40 6.95 -1.06
CA GLY A 230 6.49 6.89 0.40
C GLY A 230 6.47 8.25 1.10
N ILE A 231 5.92 9.29 0.45
CA ILE A 231 5.99 10.68 0.94
C ILE A 231 4.80 11.12 1.79
N PHE A 232 3.79 10.24 1.95
CA PHE A 232 2.69 10.53 2.86
C PHE A 232 3.18 10.54 4.31
N SER A 233 2.61 11.43 5.11
CA SER A 233 2.65 11.36 6.56
C SER A 233 1.54 10.45 7.10
N GLN A 234 1.73 9.92 8.30
CA GLN A 234 0.71 9.13 8.99
C GLN A 234 -0.61 9.89 9.16
N LYS A 235 -0.55 11.21 9.35
CA LYS A 235 -1.74 12.08 9.43
C LYS A 235 -2.53 12.04 8.12
N GLU A 236 -1.88 12.14 6.97
CA GLU A 236 -2.55 12.11 5.67
C GLU A 236 -3.16 10.73 5.38
N VAL A 237 -2.44 9.66 5.70
CA VAL A 237 -2.91 8.29 5.53
C VAL A 237 -4.15 8.01 6.37
N VAL A 238 -4.08 8.30 7.67
CA VAL A 238 -5.09 7.89 8.66
C VAL A 238 -6.14 8.98 8.90
N THR A 239 -5.72 10.21 9.22
CA THR A 239 -6.62 11.29 9.64
C THR A 239 -7.32 11.97 8.47
N GLU A 240 -6.60 12.28 7.39
CA GLU A 240 -7.20 12.90 6.19
C GLU A 240 -7.99 11.87 5.34
N GLY A 241 -7.80 10.57 5.62
CA GLY A 241 -8.59 9.48 5.06
C GLY A 241 -8.15 9.04 3.67
N VAL A 242 -6.87 9.17 3.31
CA VAL A 242 -6.32 8.61 2.07
C VAL A 242 -6.54 7.09 2.05
N PHE A 243 -6.21 6.40 3.14
CA PHE A 243 -6.30 4.93 3.20
C PHE A 243 -7.74 4.42 3.09
N ASP A 244 -8.69 5.08 3.75
CA ASP A 244 -10.12 4.75 3.66
C ASP A 244 -10.66 4.95 2.23
N THR A 245 -10.28 6.07 1.59
CA THR A 245 -10.65 6.36 0.20
C THR A 245 -10.11 5.31 -0.77
N LEU A 246 -8.87 4.87 -0.59
CA LEU A 246 -8.28 3.80 -1.40
C LEU A 246 -9.04 2.47 -1.24
N PHE A 247 -9.48 2.12 -0.03
CA PHE A 247 -10.33 0.93 0.16
C PHE A 247 -11.65 1.02 -0.59
N THR A 248 -12.32 2.19 -0.55
CA THR A 248 -13.54 2.42 -1.32
C THR A 248 -13.31 2.27 -2.82
N LEU A 249 -12.16 2.74 -3.31
CA LEU A 249 -11.77 2.65 -4.72
C LEU A 249 -11.39 1.22 -5.15
N ALA A 250 -10.75 0.45 -4.26
CA ALA A 250 -10.41 -0.94 -4.53
C ALA A 250 -11.66 -1.85 -4.63
N SER A 251 -12.74 -1.50 -3.94
CA SER A 251 -14.05 -2.16 -4.05
C SER A 251 -15.01 -1.42 -4.98
N PHE A 252 -14.51 -0.50 -5.81
CA PHE A 252 -15.37 0.36 -6.62
C PHE A 252 -15.98 -0.43 -7.76
N ASP A 253 -17.31 -0.46 -7.83
CA ASP A 253 -18.05 -1.24 -8.81
C ASP A 253 -19.23 -0.46 -9.41
N HIS A 254 -19.53 -0.78 -10.66
CA HIS A 254 -20.60 -0.17 -11.45
C HIS A 254 -21.85 -1.05 -11.46
N ILE A 255 -23.04 -0.43 -11.44
CA ILE A 255 -24.30 -1.17 -11.59
C ILE A 255 -24.74 -1.07 -13.05
N GLN A 256 -24.93 -2.22 -13.69
CA GLN A 256 -25.47 -2.41 -15.04
C GLN A 256 -26.38 -1.25 -15.50
N SER A 257 -25.95 -0.57 -16.56
CA SER A 257 -26.81 0.30 -17.37
C SER A 257 -27.26 -0.46 -18.62
N ASP A 258 -28.29 0.01 -19.30
CA ASP A 258 -28.72 -0.46 -20.64
C ASP A 258 -27.68 -0.15 -21.75
N ALA A 259 -26.38 -0.24 -21.44
CA ALA A 259 -25.26 0.07 -22.33
C ALA A 259 -25.01 -1.08 -23.31
N THR A 260 -24.41 -0.76 -24.45
CA THR A 260 -23.99 -1.79 -25.41
C THR A 260 -22.88 -2.67 -24.83
N ASN A 261 -22.70 -3.89 -25.36
CA ASN A 261 -21.64 -4.80 -24.88
C ASN A 261 -20.23 -4.17 -24.98
N GLU A 262 -19.98 -3.33 -26.00
CA GLU A 262 -18.69 -2.64 -26.18
C GLU A 262 -18.48 -1.52 -25.16
N GLU A 263 -19.52 -0.73 -24.85
CA GLU A 263 -19.47 0.31 -23.81
C GLU A 263 -19.24 -0.29 -22.42
N GLN A 264 -19.95 -1.39 -22.11
CA GLN A 264 -19.79 -2.08 -20.84
C GLN A 264 -18.37 -2.62 -20.67
N GLN A 265 -17.77 -3.12 -21.74
CA GLN A 265 -16.37 -3.57 -21.74
C GLN A 265 -15.41 -2.41 -21.43
N GLN A 266 -15.57 -1.25 -22.06
CA GLN A 266 -14.73 -0.08 -21.80
C GLN A 266 -14.88 0.45 -20.37
N ILE A 267 -16.10 0.42 -19.82
CA ILE A 267 -16.36 0.78 -18.43
C ILE A 267 -15.64 -0.21 -17.49
N ASN A 268 -15.78 -1.51 -17.73
CA ASN A 268 -15.13 -2.55 -16.92
C ASN A 268 -13.60 -2.41 -16.92
N GLU A 269 -12.99 -2.10 -18.06
CA GLU A 269 -11.54 -1.83 -18.15
C GLU A 269 -11.12 -0.64 -17.29
N ARG A 270 -11.90 0.45 -17.30
CA ARG A 270 -11.62 1.64 -16.47
C ARG A 270 -11.81 1.38 -14.98
N LEU A 271 -12.83 0.60 -14.60
CA LEU A 271 -13.04 0.17 -13.22
C LEU A 271 -11.87 -0.69 -12.74
N ALA A 272 -11.41 -1.63 -13.57
CA ALA A 272 -10.23 -2.44 -13.26
C ALA A 272 -8.99 -1.56 -13.03
N ILE A 273 -8.77 -0.52 -13.85
CA ILE A 273 -7.68 0.45 -13.64
C ILE A 273 -7.79 1.15 -12.27
N ILE A 274 -8.98 1.65 -11.90
CA ILE A 274 -9.22 2.31 -10.61
C ILE A 274 -8.91 1.36 -9.45
N GLN A 275 -9.50 0.16 -9.49
CA GLN A 275 -9.34 -0.86 -8.47
C GLN A 275 -7.87 -1.28 -8.32
N ASN A 276 -7.17 -1.47 -9.44
CA ASN A 276 -5.77 -1.89 -9.46
C ASN A 276 -4.84 -0.82 -8.89
N LEU A 277 -5.01 0.45 -9.30
CA LEU A 277 -4.23 1.57 -8.76
C LEU A 277 -4.47 1.73 -7.26
N ALA A 278 -5.72 1.58 -6.82
CA ALA A 278 -6.08 1.66 -5.41
C ALA A 278 -5.45 0.52 -4.58
N ALA A 279 -5.57 -0.72 -5.03
CA ALA A 279 -5.00 -1.88 -4.35
C ALA A 279 -3.46 -1.82 -4.29
N LYS A 280 -2.80 -1.38 -5.39
CA LYS A 280 -1.36 -1.10 -5.41
C LYS A 280 -0.97 -0.07 -4.36
N SER A 281 -1.69 1.04 -4.29
CA SER A 281 -1.46 2.12 -3.32
C SER A 281 -1.60 1.63 -1.87
N ILE A 282 -2.64 0.85 -1.56
CA ILE A 282 -2.83 0.23 -0.24
C ILE A 282 -1.61 -0.62 0.14
N SER A 283 -1.12 -1.45 -0.79
CA SER A 283 0.04 -2.32 -0.53
C SER A 283 1.33 -1.52 -0.33
N ALA A 284 1.55 -0.46 -1.12
CA ALA A 284 2.71 0.42 -1.00
C ALA A 284 2.74 1.13 0.35
N ILE A 285 1.61 1.73 0.77
CA ILE A 285 1.50 2.37 2.10
C ILE A 285 1.70 1.33 3.22
N SER A 286 1.16 0.12 3.08
CA SER A 286 1.27 -0.93 4.10
C SER A 286 2.68 -1.52 4.24
N SER A 287 3.54 -1.33 3.23
CA SER A 287 4.95 -1.72 3.29
C SER A 287 5.76 -0.85 4.27
N LEU A 288 5.27 0.35 4.60
CA LEU A 288 5.92 1.28 5.51
C LEU A 288 5.69 0.85 6.97
N VAL A 289 6.73 0.30 7.61
CA VAL A 289 6.68 -0.21 9.00
C VAL A 289 6.08 0.81 9.98
N ALA A 290 6.40 2.10 9.81
CA ALA A 290 5.91 3.17 10.67
C ALA A 290 4.37 3.32 10.67
N PHE A 291 3.67 2.85 9.63
CA PHE A 291 2.22 3.01 9.50
C PHE A 291 1.44 1.75 9.86
N GLN A 292 2.09 0.59 9.91
CA GLN A 292 1.43 -0.71 10.02
C GLN A 292 0.50 -0.79 11.23
N ALA A 293 0.97 -0.41 12.43
CA ALA A 293 0.14 -0.46 13.64
C ALA A 293 -1.14 0.37 13.52
N SER A 294 -1.04 1.62 13.03
CA SER A 294 -2.23 2.49 12.85
C SER A 294 -3.14 2.03 11.73
N ILE A 295 -2.59 1.46 10.67
CA ILE A 295 -3.38 0.84 9.60
C ILE A 295 -4.17 -0.35 10.14
N ILE A 296 -3.53 -1.22 10.93
CA ILE A 296 -4.21 -2.38 11.52
C ILE A 296 -5.32 -1.91 12.47
N GLU A 297 -5.05 -0.89 13.28
CA GLU A 297 -6.05 -0.31 14.19
C GLU A 297 -7.24 0.32 13.45
N LEU A 298 -7.01 0.85 12.24
CA LEU A 298 -8.06 1.41 11.39
C LEU A 298 -8.95 0.34 10.75
N ILE A 299 -8.38 -0.82 10.40
CA ILE A 299 -9.08 -1.88 9.64
C ILE A 299 -9.57 -3.03 10.51
N GLN A 300 -9.05 -3.20 11.73
CA GLN A 300 -9.46 -4.28 12.63
C GLN A 300 -10.98 -4.24 12.86
N GLY A 301 -11.61 -5.42 12.79
CA GLY A 301 -13.06 -5.55 12.93
C GLY A 301 -13.87 -5.10 11.70
N THR A 302 -13.24 -4.74 10.58
CA THR A 302 -13.93 -4.43 9.31
C THR A 302 -13.80 -5.59 8.32
N PRO A 303 -14.82 -5.88 7.49
CA PRO A 303 -14.74 -6.92 6.46
C PRO A 303 -13.98 -6.48 5.20
N LYS A 304 -13.40 -5.28 5.18
CA LYS A 304 -12.84 -4.64 3.96
C LYS A 304 -11.76 -5.50 3.30
N LEU A 305 -10.78 -5.97 4.07
CA LEU A 305 -9.71 -6.85 3.56
C LEU A 305 -10.26 -8.18 3.03
N SER A 306 -11.14 -8.81 3.82
CA SER A 306 -11.71 -10.12 3.50
C SER A 306 -12.60 -10.07 2.24
N SER A 307 -13.35 -8.98 2.05
CA SER A 307 -14.15 -8.75 0.84
C SER A 307 -13.26 -8.59 -0.39
N LEU A 308 -12.20 -7.79 -0.32
CA LEU A 308 -11.31 -7.57 -1.45
C LEU A 308 -10.47 -8.80 -1.84
N LEU A 309 -10.11 -9.65 -0.88
CA LEU A 309 -9.47 -10.94 -1.15
C LEU A 309 -10.35 -11.89 -1.98
N ARG A 310 -11.67 -11.68 -1.98
CA ARG A 310 -12.66 -12.43 -2.76
C ARG A 310 -13.13 -11.67 -4.01
N SER A 311 -12.44 -10.60 -4.38
CA SER A 311 -12.75 -9.85 -5.61
C SER A 311 -12.60 -10.73 -6.86
N SER A 312 -13.46 -10.50 -7.84
CA SER A 312 -13.32 -11.04 -9.20
C SER A 312 -12.06 -10.51 -9.90
N ASN A 313 -11.49 -9.39 -9.44
CA ASN A 313 -10.27 -8.81 -9.99
C ASN A 313 -9.02 -9.44 -9.35
N ASP A 314 -8.26 -10.18 -10.16
CA ASP A 314 -7.04 -10.89 -9.79
C ASP A 314 -5.92 -9.99 -9.24
N ASP A 315 -5.76 -8.79 -9.80
CA ASP A 315 -4.76 -7.83 -9.34
C ASP A 315 -5.13 -7.29 -7.95
N VAL A 316 -6.42 -7.02 -7.71
CA VAL A 316 -6.90 -6.65 -6.37
C VAL A 316 -6.57 -7.75 -5.37
N ARG A 317 -6.91 -9.02 -5.67
CA ARG A 317 -6.55 -10.15 -4.79
C ARG A 317 -5.05 -10.22 -4.52
N LYS A 318 -4.21 -10.04 -5.55
CA LYS A 318 -2.74 -10.02 -5.44
C LYS A 318 -2.24 -8.94 -4.48
N TYR A 319 -2.60 -7.68 -4.69
CA TYR A 319 -2.08 -6.57 -3.87
C TYR A 319 -2.69 -6.55 -2.46
N ILE A 320 -3.89 -7.09 -2.26
CA ILE A 320 -4.47 -7.25 -0.93
C ILE A 320 -3.81 -8.41 -0.18
N ALA A 321 -3.47 -9.53 -0.84
CA ALA A 321 -2.62 -10.56 -0.25
C ALA A 321 -1.23 -10.00 0.12
N LYS A 322 -0.62 -9.17 -0.74
CA LYS A 322 0.64 -8.46 -0.45
C LYS A 322 0.50 -7.53 0.76
N THR A 323 -0.60 -6.80 0.85
CA THR A 323 -0.95 -5.93 1.99
C THR A 323 -0.98 -6.72 3.29
N ILE A 324 -1.70 -7.85 3.34
CA ILE A 324 -1.79 -8.69 4.53
C ILE A 324 -0.43 -9.30 4.89
N ALA A 325 0.39 -9.68 3.89
CA ALA A 325 1.74 -10.15 4.14
C ALA A 325 2.61 -9.09 4.82
N TYR A 326 2.53 -7.81 4.42
CA TYR A 326 3.22 -6.71 5.11
C TYR A 326 2.67 -6.48 6.52
N LEU A 327 1.35 -6.36 6.68
CA LEU A 327 0.75 -6.06 7.99
C LEU A 327 0.93 -7.19 9.00
N SER A 328 1.06 -8.44 8.55
CA SER A 328 1.35 -9.60 9.42
C SER A 328 2.83 -9.76 9.77
N LEU A 329 3.75 -9.06 9.09
CA LEU A 329 5.18 -9.19 9.36
C LEU A 329 5.54 -8.44 10.66
N ARG A 330 6.16 -9.13 11.63
CA ARG A 330 6.65 -8.56 12.91
C ARG A 330 5.58 -7.84 13.76
N ASN A 331 4.30 -8.18 13.57
CA ASN A 331 3.16 -7.58 14.27
C ASN A 331 2.37 -8.62 15.09
N ASP A 332 3.04 -9.46 15.89
CA ASP A 332 2.40 -10.59 16.60
C ASP A 332 1.21 -10.21 17.47
N LYS A 333 1.25 -9.03 18.11
CA LYS A 333 0.13 -8.47 18.89
C LYS A 333 -1.15 -8.31 18.06
N TYR A 334 -1.03 -8.03 16.77
CA TYR A 334 -2.15 -7.66 15.90
C TYR A 334 -2.58 -8.79 14.96
N LYS A 335 -1.78 -9.85 14.83
CA LYS A 335 -2.05 -11.00 13.94
C LYS A 335 -3.44 -11.64 14.15
N PRO A 336 -3.89 -11.91 15.39
CA PRO A 336 -5.23 -12.49 15.58
C PRO A 336 -6.35 -11.59 15.06
N ASN A 337 -6.23 -10.27 15.24
CA ASN A 337 -7.23 -9.30 14.78
C ASN A 337 -7.28 -9.20 13.24
N LEU A 338 -6.16 -9.42 12.56
CA LEU A 338 -6.13 -9.47 11.08
C LEU A 338 -6.78 -10.73 10.51
N LEU A 339 -6.77 -11.84 11.24
CA LEU A 339 -7.40 -13.10 10.84
C LEU A 339 -8.81 -13.31 11.41
N CYS A 340 -9.28 -12.45 12.31
CA CYS A 340 -10.58 -12.62 12.95
C CYS A 340 -11.74 -12.54 11.94
N GLY A 341 -12.89 -13.13 12.31
CA GLY A 341 -14.06 -13.19 11.44
C GLY A 341 -13.79 -13.99 10.16
N ASP A 342 -13.99 -13.35 9.02
CA ASP A 342 -13.82 -13.94 7.68
C ASP A 342 -12.37 -13.90 7.16
N GLY A 343 -11.41 -13.35 7.92
CA GLY A 343 -10.05 -13.08 7.44
C GLY A 343 -9.28 -14.34 7.00
N SER A 344 -9.24 -15.37 7.85
CA SER A 344 -8.62 -16.67 7.51
C SER A 344 -9.27 -17.34 6.32
N ARG A 345 -10.60 -17.36 6.29
CA ARG A 345 -11.42 -17.90 5.20
C ARG A 345 -11.14 -17.21 3.87
N ALA A 346 -11.12 -15.89 3.86
CA ALA A 346 -10.83 -15.09 2.66
C ALA A 346 -9.38 -15.26 2.18
N LEU A 347 -8.42 -15.41 3.08
CA LEU A 347 -7.02 -15.61 2.69
C LEU A 347 -6.83 -17.00 2.05
N VAL A 348 -7.46 -18.02 2.63
CA VAL A 348 -7.39 -19.39 2.11
C VAL A 348 -8.16 -19.56 0.80
N SER A 349 -9.15 -18.71 0.50
CA SER A 349 -9.90 -18.81 -0.76
C SER A 349 -9.03 -18.71 -2.02
N ILE A 350 -7.91 -17.97 -1.96
CA ILE A 350 -6.93 -17.87 -3.06
C ILE A 350 -6.28 -19.23 -3.36
N LEU A 351 -6.04 -20.07 -2.35
CA LEU A 351 -5.48 -21.41 -2.54
C LEU A 351 -6.55 -22.41 -2.97
N VAL A 352 -7.78 -22.21 -2.48
CA VAL A 352 -8.90 -23.11 -2.74
C VAL A 352 -9.33 -23.06 -4.19
N VAL A 353 -9.16 -21.96 -4.92
CA VAL A 353 -9.53 -21.88 -6.35
C VAL A 353 -8.53 -22.58 -7.28
N LEU A 354 -7.35 -22.98 -6.79
CA LEU A 354 -6.33 -23.64 -7.60
C LEU A 354 -6.80 -25.02 -8.13
N PRO A 355 -6.32 -25.45 -9.31
CA PRO A 355 -6.50 -26.82 -9.78
C PRO A 355 -5.99 -27.82 -8.74
N GLN A 356 -6.67 -28.96 -8.59
CA GLN A 356 -6.29 -29.98 -7.62
C GLN A 356 -5.60 -31.14 -8.35
N LYS A 357 -4.41 -31.52 -7.90
CA LYS A 357 -3.64 -32.61 -8.52
C LYS A 357 -4.23 -34.00 -8.23
N GLU A 358 -4.80 -34.18 -7.05
CA GLU A 358 -5.54 -35.40 -6.69
C GLU A 358 -7.05 -35.15 -6.81
N PRO A 359 -7.82 -36.06 -7.45
CA PRO A 359 -9.25 -35.93 -7.56
C PRO A 359 -9.88 -36.09 -6.16
N SER A 360 -10.13 -34.96 -5.49
CA SER A 360 -11.01 -34.92 -4.33
C SER A 360 -12.41 -35.36 -4.73
N ASP A 361 -13.18 -35.96 -3.82
CA ASP A 361 -14.62 -36.15 -4.01
C ASP A 361 -15.27 -34.83 -4.44
N ASN A 362 -15.80 -34.77 -5.68
CA ASN A 362 -16.35 -33.55 -6.29
C ASN A 362 -17.39 -32.88 -5.37
N LYS A 363 -18.16 -33.68 -4.62
CA LYS A 363 -19.13 -33.17 -3.65
C LYS A 363 -18.48 -32.44 -2.48
N THR A 364 -17.36 -32.96 -1.99
CA THR A 364 -16.57 -32.35 -0.90
C THR A 364 -15.87 -31.08 -1.38
N ARG A 365 -15.36 -31.09 -2.62
CA ARG A 365 -14.75 -29.92 -3.28
C ARG A 365 -15.73 -28.77 -3.48
N MET A 366 -16.93 -29.07 -3.96
CA MET A 366 -17.99 -28.07 -4.13
C MET A 366 -18.38 -27.42 -2.81
N LYS A 367 -18.49 -28.20 -1.73
CA LYS A 367 -18.77 -27.66 -0.39
C LYS A 367 -17.67 -26.73 0.12
N ASP A 368 -16.42 -26.99 -0.21
CA ASP A 368 -15.33 -26.06 0.13
C ASP A 368 -15.39 -24.81 -0.71
N LEU A 369 -15.64 -24.91 -2.01
CA LEU A 369 -15.81 -23.73 -2.85
C LEU A 369 -16.95 -22.86 -2.32
N GLU A 370 -18.09 -23.47 -2.01
CA GLU A 370 -19.20 -22.79 -1.35
C GLU A 370 -18.74 -22.19 -0.02
N TYR A 371 -18.08 -22.94 0.86
CA TYR A 371 -17.57 -22.40 2.11
C TYR A 371 -16.59 -21.26 1.89
N TYR A 372 -15.53 -21.36 1.11
CA TYR A 372 -14.52 -20.30 1.03
C TYR A 372 -14.95 -19.07 0.21
N LEU A 373 -15.95 -19.23 -0.68
CA LEU A 373 -16.41 -18.19 -1.58
C LEU A 373 -17.76 -17.54 -1.18
N SER A 374 -18.59 -18.19 -0.37
CA SER A 374 -19.95 -17.68 -0.05
C SER A 374 -19.98 -16.58 1.02
N GLN A 375 -20.08 -15.33 0.58
CA GLN A 375 -21.07 -14.39 1.12
C GLN A 375 -21.32 -13.18 0.20
N ASP A 376 -20.42 -12.89 -0.77
CA ASP A 376 -20.51 -11.67 -1.60
C ASP A 376 -20.06 -11.87 -3.06
N ILE A 377 -19.84 -13.10 -3.51
CA ILE A 377 -19.41 -13.35 -4.89
C ILE A 377 -20.65 -13.42 -5.78
N GLN A 378 -20.77 -12.45 -6.71
CA GLN A 378 -21.67 -12.51 -7.87
C GLN A 378 -21.54 -13.90 -8.53
N ASP A 379 -22.67 -14.47 -8.96
CA ASP A 379 -22.77 -15.79 -9.59
C ASP A 379 -21.71 -16.08 -10.68
N ASP A 380 -21.09 -15.04 -11.23
CA ASP A 380 -20.05 -15.08 -12.27
C ASP A 380 -18.78 -15.84 -11.87
N LEU A 381 -18.14 -15.58 -10.71
CA LEU A 381 -16.88 -16.27 -10.34
C LEU A 381 -17.14 -17.74 -9.96
N TYR A 382 -18.30 -18.05 -9.37
CA TYR A 382 -18.70 -19.43 -9.11
C TYR A 382 -18.97 -20.18 -10.43
N THR A 383 -19.62 -19.53 -11.40
CA THR A 383 -19.88 -20.07 -12.74
C THR A 383 -18.58 -20.23 -13.54
N GLU A 384 -17.66 -19.28 -13.43
CA GLU A 384 -16.34 -19.33 -14.05
C GLU A 384 -15.51 -20.48 -13.47
N ILE A 385 -15.43 -20.61 -12.14
CA ILE A 385 -14.71 -21.68 -11.44
C ILE A 385 -15.29 -23.07 -11.75
N THR A 386 -16.61 -23.18 -11.90
CA THR A 386 -17.27 -24.46 -12.24
C THR A 386 -17.23 -24.80 -13.73
N SER A 387 -16.90 -23.83 -14.60
CA SER A 387 -16.76 -24.01 -16.06
C SER A 387 -15.32 -24.08 -16.56
N ILE A 388 -14.32 -24.00 -15.67
CA ILE A 388 -12.88 -23.95 -16.01
C ILE A 388 -12.46 -25.12 -16.91
N LYS A 389 -12.12 -24.77 -18.16
CA LYS A 389 -11.06 -25.40 -18.95
C LYS A 389 -9.71 -24.91 -18.42
N GLU A 390 -8.71 -25.78 -18.45
CA GLU A 390 -7.38 -25.73 -17.81
C GLU A 390 -6.48 -24.48 -18.03
N ASP A 391 -6.98 -23.38 -18.61
CA ASP A 391 -6.18 -22.25 -19.13
C ASP A 391 -6.37 -20.90 -18.41
N HIS A 392 -7.06 -20.86 -17.25
CA HIS A 392 -7.15 -19.62 -16.48
C HIS A 392 -5.79 -19.24 -15.88
N HIS A 393 -5.38 -17.98 -16.04
CA HIS A 393 -4.04 -17.49 -15.72
C HIS A 393 -3.80 -17.51 -14.20
N LEU A 394 -3.29 -18.64 -13.70
CA LEU A 394 -2.86 -18.82 -12.31
C LEU A 394 -1.97 -17.65 -11.84
N ASN A 395 -2.49 -16.75 -11.01
CA ASN A 395 -1.74 -15.61 -10.49
C ASN A 395 -0.76 -16.06 -9.40
N SER A 396 0.43 -16.50 -9.84
CA SER A 396 1.51 -16.98 -8.96
C SER A 396 1.91 -15.96 -7.89
N ALA A 397 1.85 -14.67 -8.20
CA ALA A 397 2.17 -13.61 -7.25
C ALA A 397 1.14 -13.54 -6.10
N ALA A 398 -0.16 -13.63 -6.41
CA ALA A 398 -1.21 -13.69 -5.39
C ALA A 398 -1.04 -14.91 -4.47
N VAL A 399 -0.72 -16.08 -5.05
CA VAL A 399 -0.45 -17.31 -4.29
C VAL A 399 0.80 -17.15 -3.41
N SER A 400 1.88 -16.61 -3.96
CA SER A 400 3.14 -16.37 -3.22
C SER A 400 2.92 -15.46 -2.01
N HIS A 401 2.25 -14.31 -2.20
CA HIS A 401 1.91 -13.40 -1.11
C HIS A 401 0.98 -14.04 -0.07
N THR A 402 0.02 -14.86 -0.51
CA THR A 402 -0.88 -15.61 0.37
C THR A 402 -0.10 -16.59 1.24
N CYS A 403 0.77 -17.42 0.64
CA CYS A 403 1.65 -18.34 1.38
C CYS A 403 2.59 -17.58 2.33
N CYS A 404 3.08 -16.41 1.93
CA CYS A 404 3.90 -15.56 2.79
C CYS A 404 3.12 -15.08 4.03
N ALA A 405 1.90 -14.56 3.83
CA ALA A 405 1.01 -14.15 4.91
C ALA A 405 0.67 -15.31 5.84
N LEU A 406 0.28 -16.47 5.30
CA LEU A 406 0.01 -17.68 6.08
C LEU A 406 1.21 -18.11 6.93
N ALA A 407 2.42 -18.05 6.38
CA ALA A 407 3.64 -18.35 7.12
C ALA A 407 3.90 -17.33 8.26
N ASN A 408 3.61 -16.04 8.04
CA ASN A 408 3.71 -15.01 9.08
C ASN A 408 2.68 -15.22 10.20
N PHE A 409 1.45 -15.58 9.86
CA PHE A 409 0.40 -15.88 10.84
C PHE A 409 0.69 -17.14 11.64
N ALA A 410 1.28 -18.16 11.02
CA ALA A 410 1.62 -19.42 11.68
C ALA A 410 2.66 -19.28 12.81
N THR A 411 3.35 -18.14 12.96
CA THR A 411 4.25 -17.92 14.10
C THR A 411 3.50 -17.63 15.40
N ASN A 412 2.24 -17.21 15.33
CA ASN A 412 1.44 -16.82 16.50
C ASN A 412 0.41 -17.89 16.85
N ASN A 413 0.31 -18.23 18.14
CA ASN A 413 -0.51 -19.34 18.63
C ASN A 413 -2.01 -19.21 18.31
N GLU A 414 -2.61 -18.04 18.54
CA GLU A 414 -4.05 -17.84 18.28
C GLU A 414 -4.35 -17.82 16.78
N SER A 415 -3.45 -17.21 16.01
CA SER A 415 -3.57 -17.12 14.55
C SER A 415 -3.54 -18.49 13.87
N GLN A 416 -2.66 -19.39 14.29
CA GLN A 416 -2.64 -20.74 13.74
C GLN A 416 -3.88 -21.58 14.11
N VAL A 417 -4.49 -21.37 15.29
CA VAL A 417 -5.73 -22.06 15.66
C VAL A 417 -6.83 -21.66 14.69
N ASN A 418 -6.92 -20.37 14.35
CA ASN A 418 -7.87 -19.87 13.35
C ASN A 418 -7.60 -20.43 11.94
N LEU A 419 -6.33 -20.62 11.55
CA LEU A 419 -5.97 -21.25 10.28
C LEU A 419 -6.29 -22.75 10.25
N MET A 420 -5.93 -23.49 11.29
CA MET A 420 -6.14 -24.93 11.39
C MET A 420 -7.62 -25.31 11.57
N ALA A 421 -8.45 -24.37 12.02
CA ALA A 421 -9.91 -24.51 12.04
C ALA A 421 -10.56 -24.41 10.64
N GLN A 422 -9.83 -23.95 9.62
CA GLN A 422 -10.39 -23.84 8.27
C GLN A 422 -10.50 -25.23 7.60
N PRO A 423 -11.63 -25.56 6.97
CA PRO A 423 -11.87 -26.88 6.37
C PRO A 423 -10.78 -27.28 5.36
N ARG A 424 -10.11 -28.41 5.59
CA ARG A 424 -9.07 -28.97 4.71
C ARG A 424 -7.95 -28.00 4.34
N PHE A 425 -7.65 -27.02 5.21
CA PHE A 425 -6.60 -26.02 4.97
C PHE A 425 -5.25 -26.64 4.57
N LEU A 426 -4.79 -27.64 5.31
CA LEU A 426 -3.51 -28.31 5.04
C LEU A 426 -3.48 -28.95 3.64
N GLN A 427 -4.60 -29.51 3.18
CA GLN A 427 -4.69 -30.11 1.85
C GLN A 427 -4.51 -29.05 0.76
N TYR A 428 -5.19 -27.90 0.89
CA TYR A 428 -5.07 -26.80 -0.07
C TYR A 428 -3.68 -26.18 -0.06
N LEU A 429 -3.10 -25.96 1.12
CA LEU A 429 -1.73 -25.47 1.26
C LEU A 429 -0.71 -26.45 0.63
N CYS A 430 -0.88 -27.75 0.85
CA CYS A 430 0.03 -28.77 0.35
C CYS A 430 -0.12 -29.09 -1.14
N ASN A 431 -1.23 -28.70 -1.77
CA ASN A 431 -1.42 -28.78 -3.22
C ASN A 431 -0.60 -27.72 -3.97
N VAL A 432 -0.34 -26.56 -3.35
CA VAL A 432 0.33 -25.40 -3.99
C VAL A 432 1.68 -25.76 -4.63
N PRO A 433 2.64 -26.42 -3.96
CA PRO A 433 3.94 -26.73 -4.57
C PRO A 433 3.83 -27.62 -5.81
N ALA A 434 2.80 -28.47 -5.87
CA ALA A 434 2.60 -29.36 -7.00
C ALA A 434 2.05 -28.63 -8.24
N ILE A 435 1.30 -27.54 -8.05
CA ILE A 435 0.83 -26.66 -9.13
C ILE A 435 1.94 -25.73 -9.61
N PHE A 436 2.80 -25.27 -8.69
CA PHE A 436 3.92 -24.37 -8.98
C PHE A 436 5.27 -25.07 -8.73
N SER A 437 5.59 -26.13 -9.48
CA SER A 437 6.76 -26.99 -9.23
C SER A 437 8.10 -26.26 -9.33
N GLU A 438 8.21 -25.28 -10.23
CA GLU A 438 9.46 -24.55 -10.48
C GLU A 438 9.57 -23.25 -9.65
N HIS A 439 8.57 -22.90 -8.85
CA HIS A 439 8.51 -21.60 -8.17
C HIS A 439 9.14 -21.63 -6.77
N ALA A 440 10.47 -21.44 -6.71
CA ALA A 440 11.25 -21.52 -5.48
C ALA A 440 10.72 -20.65 -4.31
N GLU A 441 10.20 -19.45 -4.60
CA GLU A 441 9.65 -18.56 -3.55
C GLU A 441 8.38 -19.12 -2.89
N ILE A 442 7.49 -19.70 -3.69
CA ILE A 442 6.26 -20.32 -3.19
C ILE A 442 6.64 -21.52 -2.31
N HIS A 443 7.59 -22.35 -2.76
CA HIS A 443 8.09 -23.48 -1.97
C HIS A 443 8.70 -23.02 -0.66
N ARG A 444 9.47 -21.92 -0.67
CA ARG A 444 10.04 -21.30 0.53
C ARG A 444 8.96 -20.91 1.53
N HIS A 445 7.91 -20.22 1.07
CA HIS A 445 6.81 -19.79 1.93
C HIS A 445 5.97 -20.95 2.46
N VAL A 446 5.66 -21.95 1.63
CA VAL A 446 4.93 -23.16 2.05
C VAL A 446 5.73 -23.95 3.08
N ALA A 447 7.01 -24.23 2.82
CA ALA A 447 7.89 -24.93 3.76
C ALA A 447 8.02 -24.15 5.08
N ARG A 448 8.15 -22.81 5.02
CA ARG A 448 8.19 -21.95 6.22
C ARG A 448 6.89 -22.03 7.02
N CYS A 449 5.73 -22.00 6.36
CA CYS A 449 4.41 -22.12 6.98
C CYS A 449 4.26 -23.48 7.68
N LEU A 450 4.55 -24.58 6.99
CA LEU A 450 4.48 -25.93 7.56
C LEU A 450 5.42 -26.10 8.76
N ALA A 451 6.64 -25.56 8.68
CA ALA A 451 7.59 -25.62 9.79
C ALA A 451 7.12 -24.81 11.02
N ASN A 452 6.43 -23.69 10.82
CA ASN A 452 5.83 -22.90 11.89
C ASN A 452 4.63 -23.62 12.52
N LEU A 453 3.74 -24.21 11.72
CA LEU A 453 2.61 -25.00 12.22
C LEU A 453 3.07 -26.24 13.01
N ALA A 454 4.12 -26.93 12.54
CA ALA A 454 4.68 -28.12 13.17
C ALA A 454 5.34 -27.85 14.54
N LEU A 455 5.69 -26.58 14.82
CA LEU A 455 6.26 -26.21 16.11
C LEU A 455 5.28 -26.50 17.26
N TYR A 456 3.99 -26.48 16.98
CA TYR A 456 2.93 -26.65 17.97
C TYR A 456 2.40 -28.08 17.98
N GLU A 457 2.52 -28.74 19.14
CA GLU A 457 2.23 -30.17 19.29
C GLU A 457 0.80 -30.56 18.90
N GLU A 458 -0.16 -29.67 19.15
CA GLU A 458 -1.59 -29.85 18.85
C GLU A 458 -1.84 -30.06 17.34
N ASN A 459 -1.02 -29.47 16.48
CA ASN A 459 -1.16 -29.57 15.03
C ASN A 459 -0.59 -30.88 14.46
N ASN A 460 0.37 -31.49 15.15
CA ASN A 460 1.20 -32.56 14.59
C ASN A 460 0.41 -33.81 14.22
N ILE A 461 -0.62 -34.16 14.99
CA ILE A 461 -1.50 -35.29 14.66
C ILE A 461 -2.24 -35.01 13.34
N SER A 462 -2.81 -33.82 13.18
CA SER A 462 -3.51 -33.40 11.96
C SER A 462 -2.57 -33.35 10.75
N MET A 463 -1.31 -32.94 10.96
CA MET A 463 -0.28 -32.84 9.90
C MET A 463 0.35 -34.18 9.48
N LEU A 464 0.13 -35.26 10.23
CA LEU A 464 0.74 -36.57 9.98
C LEU A 464 -0.28 -37.67 9.65
N THR A 465 -1.59 -37.36 9.70
CA THR A 465 -2.65 -38.35 9.50
C THR A 465 -3.13 -38.35 8.06
N SER A 466 -3.04 -39.51 7.39
CA SER A 466 -3.62 -39.74 6.07
C SER A 466 -5.13 -40.00 6.16
N GLN A 467 -5.91 -39.45 5.21
CA GLN A 467 -7.35 -39.70 5.12
C GLN A 467 -7.66 -41.14 4.70
N ASN A 468 -7.70 -42.07 5.65
CA ASN A 468 -8.10 -43.45 5.39
C ASN A 468 -9.60 -43.64 5.61
N GLY A 469 -10.45 -43.07 4.76
CA GLY A 469 -11.84 -43.44 4.45
C GLY A 469 -12.88 -43.70 5.58
N LYS A 470 -12.51 -43.74 6.86
CA LYS A 470 -13.32 -44.19 8.01
C LYS A 470 -12.86 -43.57 9.37
N GLY A 471 -12.21 -42.41 9.39
CA GLY A 471 -11.64 -41.81 10.62
C GLY A 471 -12.06 -40.36 10.91
N ASP A 472 -12.20 -40.05 12.19
CA ASP A 472 -12.93 -38.93 12.84
C ASP A 472 -12.48 -37.47 12.55
N ASN A 473 -11.39 -37.22 11.81
CA ASN A 473 -10.93 -35.85 11.52
C ASN A 473 -10.80 -35.62 10.00
N LYS A 474 -11.78 -34.89 9.43
CA LYS A 474 -11.86 -34.59 7.98
C LYS A 474 -10.85 -33.56 7.50
N ASP A 475 -10.17 -32.87 8.42
CA ASP A 475 -9.26 -31.77 8.11
C ASP A 475 -7.78 -32.17 8.28
N ALA A 476 -7.53 -33.42 8.67
CA ALA A 476 -6.18 -33.97 8.75
C ALA A 476 -5.60 -34.28 7.36
N TYR A 477 -4.30 -34.05 7.19
CA TYR A 477 -3.56 -34.25 5.95
C TYR A 477 -2.08 -34.55 6.25
N ASN A 478 -1.52 -35.58 5.62
CA ASN A 478 -0.10 -35.92 5.77
C ASN A 478 0.77 -34.97 4.93
N VAL A 479 1.51 -34.08 5.58
CA VAL A 479 2.31 -33.04 4.91
C VAL A 479 3.69 -33.52 4.44
N LEU A 480 4.16 -34.67 4.90
CA LEU A 480 5.51 -35.18 4.59
C LEU A 480 5.76 -35.37 3.09
N PRO A 481 4.84 -35.95 2.29
CA PRO A 481 5.04 -36.09 0.84
C PRO A 481 5.28 -34.74 0.15
N THR A 482 4.57 -33.68 0.56
CA THR A 482 4.75 -32.34 0.01
C THR A 482 6.10 -31.74 0.39
N LEU A 483 6.54 -31.90 1.65
CA LEU A 483 7.87 -31.47 2.08
C LEU A 483 8.98 -32.15 1.27
N LEU A 484 8.86 -33.46 1.05
CA LEU A 484 9.83 -34.23 0.28
C LEU A 484 9.77 -33.94 -1.21
N PHE A 485 8.61 -33.57 -1.75
CA PHE A 485 8.48 -33.11 -3.13
C PHE A 485 9.27 -31.80 -3.35
N MET A 486 9.11 -30.81 -2.47
CA MET A 486 9.88 -29.56 -2.53
C MET A 486 11.38 -29.74 -2.32
N GLY A 487 11.79 -30.77 -1.55
CA GLY A 487 13.20 -31.14 -1.37
C GLY A 487 13.77 -32.02 -2.50
N LYS A 488 12.99 -32.28 -3.56
CA LYS A 488 13.43 -33.03 -4.73
C LYS A 488 13.31 -32.23 -6.02
N SER A 489 12.69 -31.05 -5.98
CA SER A 489 12.50 -30.21 -7.16
C SER A 489 13.81 -29.54 -7.57
N ASP A 490 13.94 -29.24 -8.86
CA ASP A 490 15.07 -28.48 -9.39
C ASP A 490 15.15 -27.04 -8.83
N SER A 491 14.05 -26.59 -8.21
CA SER A 491 13.88 -25.33 -7.49
C SER A 491 14.33 -25.36 -6.02
N GLU A 492 14.88 -26.48 -5.53
CA GLU A 492 15.40 -26.60 -4.16
C GLU A 492 16.55 -25.61 -3.92
N THR A 493 16.28 -24.59 -3.09
CA THR A 493 17.31 -23.67 -2.59
C THR A 493 17.70 -24.05 -1.17
N HIS A 494 18.90 -23.64 -0.74
CA HIS A 494 19.35 -23.86 0.63
C HIS A 494 18.35 -23.34 1.69
N ILE A 495 17.64 -22.24 1.38
CA ILE A 495 16.62 -21.65 2.26
C ILE A 495 15.38 -22.56 2.36
N VAL A 496 14.93 -23.15 1.25
CA VAL A 496 13.82 -24.11 1.23
C VAL A 496 14.20 -25.36 2.05
N GLN A 497 15.40 -25.89 1.83
CA GLN A 497 15.96 -27.03 2.57
C GLN A 497 15.97 -26.77 4.09
N ARG A 498 16.42 -25.58 4.54
CA ARG A 498 16.40 -25.18 5.97
C ARG A 498 15.01 -25.34 6.58
N HIS A 499 13.97 -24.85 5.89
CA HIS A 499 12.60 -24.95 6.39
C HIS A 499 12.04 -26.37 6.34
N ILE A 500 12.37 -27.17 5.32
CA ILE A 500 11.97 -28.58 5.23
C ILE A 500 12.56 -29.37 6.41
N VAL A 501 13.87 -29.24 6.65
CA VAL A 501 14.55 -29.90 7.78
C VAL A 501 13.94 -29.47 9.11
N ARG A 502 13.65 -28.18 9.29
CA ARG A 502 12.98 -27.66 10.49
C ARG A 502 11.57 -28.25 10.68
N ALA A 503 10.77 -28.34 9.62
CA ALA A 503 9.44 -28.96 9.68
C ALA A 503 9.53 -30.43 10.10
N ILE A 504 10.43 -31.20 9.46
CA ILE A 504 10.61 -32.63 9.77
C ILE A 504 11.09 -32.80 11.22
N ASP A 505 12.03 -31.99 11.70
CA ASP A 505 12.53 -32.06 13.08
C ASP A 505 11.43 -31.77 14.10
N ASN A 506 10.61 -30.73 13.86
CA ASN A 506 9.49 -30.37 14.74
C ASN A 506 8.43 -31.48 14.79
N LEU A 507 8.05 -32.04 13.62
CA LEU A 507 7.10 -33.15 13.54
C LEU A 507 7.64 -34.44 14.19
N ASN A 508 8.93 -34.73 14.00
CA ASN A 508 9.58 -35.93 14.53
C ASN A 508 9.73 -35.85 16.06
N SER A 509 10.13 -34.69 16.59
CA SER A 509 10.38 -34.50 18.03
C SER A 509 9.13 -34.64 18.89
N ASN A 510 7.98 -34.21 18.36
CA ASN A 510 6.76 -34.03 19.13
C ASN A 510 5.74 -35.17 18.92
N PHE A 511 5.95 -36.05 17.93
CA PHE A 511 4.98 -37.10 17.61
C PHE A 511 5.37 -38.46 18.21
N ARG A 512 4.57 -38.95 19.17
CA ARG A 512 4.67 -40.32 19.71
C ARG A 512 3.44 -41.16 19.30
N PRO A 513 3.56 -42.09 18.33
CA PRO A 513 2.41 -42.87 17.91
C PRO A 513 2.08 -43.97 18.90
N LYS A 514 0.81 -44.09 19.26
CA LYS A 514 0.29 -45.14 20.15
C LYS A 514 0.48 -46.57 19.62
N ASN A 515 0.64 -46.75 18.29
CA ASN A 515 0.59 -48.06 17.62
C ASN A 515 1.80 -48.38 16.70
N GLY A 516 2.98 -47.76 16.90
CA GLY A 516 4.20 -48.14 16.15
C GLY A 516 4.24 -47.76 14.65
N ARG A 517 3.26 -46.98 14.15
CA ARG A 517 3.24 -46.45 12.77
C ARG A 517 4.34 -45.43 12.44
N TRP A 518 5.13 -45.02 13.43
CA TRP A 518 6.20 -44.02 13.29
C TRP A 518 7.20 -44.36 12.17
N LYS A 519 7.71 -45.59 12.18
CA LYS A 519 8.80 -46.04 11.31
C LYS A 519 8.43 -46.03 9.82
N GLY A 520 7.18 -46.32 9.49
CA GLY A 520 6.71 -46.28 8.11
C GLY A 520 6.51 -44.85 7.58
N LEU A 521 6.21 -43.89 8.46
CA LEU A 521 5.80 -42.54 8.06
C LEU A 521 7.00 -41.64 7.73
N PHE A 522 8.08 -41.74 8.50
CA PHE A 522 9.27 -40.89 8.35
C PHE A 522 10.41 -41.53 7.55
N ASN A 523 10.28 -42.76 7.08
CA ASN A 523 11.37 -43.47 6.38
C ASN A 523 11.92 -42.67 5.19
N ASP A 524 11.03 -42.16 4.32
CA ASP A 524 11.43 -41.36 3.15
C ASP A 524 12.01 -40.00 3.57
N ALA A 525 11.56 -39.46 4.69
CA ALA A 525 12.13 -38.25 5.28
C ALA A 525 13.55 -38.50 5.78
N CYS A 526 13.82 -39.61 6.46
CA CYS A 526 15.18 -39.99 6.89
C CYS A 526 16.12 -40.19 5.69
N VAL A 527 15.64 -40.71 4.56
CA VAL A 527 16.41 -40.80 3.31
C VAL A 527 16.80 -39.41 2.80
N TYR A 528 15.85 -38.48 2.76
CA TYR A 528 16.12 -37.10 2.38
C TYR A 528 17.12 -36.43 3.35
N ILE A 529 16.95 -36.58 4.66
CA ILE A 529 17.85 -36.01 5.66
C ILE A 529 19.29 -36.54 5.53
N ARG A 530 19.45 -37.82 5.18
CA ARG A 530 20.79 -38.38 4.87
C ARG A 530 21.41 -37.69 3.66
N LYS A 531 20.66 -37.52 2.56
CA LYS A 531 21.11 -36.77 1.37
C LYS A 531 21.55 -35.34 1.72
N VAL A 532 20.82 -34.64 2.59
CA VAL A 532 21.18 -33.30 3.06
C VAL A 532 22.54 -33.30 3.79
N LEU A 533 22.80 -34.29 4.63
CA LEU A 533 24.08 -34.41 5.34
C LEU A 533 25.22 -34.82 4.42
N ASP A 534 24.97 -35.69 3.45
CA ASP A 534 25.97 -36.16 2.48
C ASP A 534 26.41 -35.02 1.54
N ASN A 535 25.50 -34.09 1.23
CA ASN A 535 25.77 -32.92 0.41
C ASN A 535 26.37 -31.74 1.18
N TYR A 536 26.57 -31.86 2.49
CA TYR A 536 27.11 -30.78 3.31
C TYR A 536 28.61 -30.58 3.05
N ASP A 537 28.98 -29.40 2.59
CA ASP A 537 30.35 -29.02 2.20
C ASP A 537 31.22 -28.50 3.36
N GLY A 538 30.66 -28.39 4.57
CA GLY A 538 31.37 -27.86 5.75
C GLY A 538 31.16 -26.35 6.00
N ASN A 539 30.26 -25.69 5.27
CA ASN A 539 29.99 -24.26 5.43
C ASN A 539 29.33 -23.94 6.80
N GLU A 540 29.78 -22.86 7.47
CA GLU A 540 29.26 -22.43 8.78
C GLU A 540 27.82 -21.88 8.73
N LYS A 541 27.35 -21.40 7.56
CA LYS A 541 26.04 -20.75 7.42
C LYS A 541 24.85 -21.66 7.73
N ASP A 542 25.03 -22.98 7.69
CA ASP A 542 23.93 -23.95 7.73
C ASP A 542 23.97 -24.84 8.98
N LEU A 543 24.73 -24.40 9.99
CA LEU A 543 25.02 -25.20 11.18
C LEU A 543 23.74 -25.63 11.95
N ASP A 544 22.71 -24.78 12.02
CA ASP A 544 21.42 -25.15 12.64
C ASP A 544 20.71 -26.27 11.88
N THR A 545 20.61 -26.14 10.54
CA THR A 545 20.02 -27.15 9.66
C THR A 545 20.71 -28.49 9.85
N ILE A 546 22.05 -28.50 9.86
CA ILE A 546 22.85 -29.71 10.03
C ILE A 546 22.69 -30.31 11.44
N LYS A 547 22.60 -29.48 12.48
CA LYS A 547 22.33 -29.95 13.86
C LYS A 547 20.97 -30.64 13.95
N ARG A 548 19.93 -30.06 13.35
CA ARG A 548 18.59 -30.64 13.28
C ARG A 548 18.57 -31.95 12.50
N ALA A 549 19.21 -31.97 11.33
CA ALA A 549 19.37 -33.17 10.50
C ALA A 549 20.04 -34.33 11.27
N LYS A 550 21.14 -34.04 11.98
CA LYS A 550 21.82 -35.03 12.85
C LYS A 550 20.91 -35.51 13.98
N SER A 551 20.15 -34.61 14.60
CA SER A 551 19.21 -34.94 15.67
C SER A 551 18.09 -35.88 15.20
N ILE A 552 17.53 -35.64 14.01
CA ILE A 552 16.52 -36.52 13.39
C ILE A 552 17.05 -37.96 13.25
N LEU A 553 18.24 -38.13 12.67
CA LEU A 553 18.83 -39.47 12.47
C LEU A 553 19.27 -40.14 13.78
N ALA A 554 19.67 -39.37 14.79
CA ALA A 554 19.99 -39.90 16.11
C ALA A 554 18.75 -40.53 16.77
N ARG A 555 17.59 -39.87 16.67
CA ARG A 555 16.30 -40.41 17.16
C ARG A 555 15.90 -41.68 16.42
N GLU A 556 16.05 -41.71 15.10
CA GLU A 556 15.81 -42.91 14.29
C GLU A 556 16.65 -44.11 14.76
N LYS A 557 17.96 -43.89 15.03
CA LYS A 557 18.86 -44.94 15.52
C LYS A 557 18.45 -45.45 16.90
N LEU A 558 18.20 -44.54 17.85
CA LEU A 558 17.75 -44.90 19.20
C LEU A 558 16.47 -45.75 19.14
N GLU A 559 15.49 -45.40 18.31
CA GLU A 559 14.26 -46.18 18.18
C GLU A 559 14.40 -47.49 17.41
N ASN A 560 15.42 -47.62 16.55
CA ASN A 560 15.77 -48.87 15.90
C ASN A 560 16.47 -49.86 16.84
N GLU A 561 17.20 -49.36 17.85
CA GLU A 561 17.84 -50.18 18.88
C GLU A 561 16.86 -50.65 19.98
N HIS A 562 15.70 -50.00 20.15
CA HIS A 562 14.72 -50.27 21.23
C HIS A 562 13.69 -51.40 20.96
N HIS A 563 14.12 -52.57 20.46
CA HIS A 563 13.29 -53.78 20.34
C HIS A 563 14.10 -55.03 20.76
N PRO A 564 13.70 -55.95 21.67
CA PRO A 564 12.70 -55.97 22.74
C PRO A 564 13.33 -56.17 24.15
N THR A 565 14.50 -55.63 24.45
CA THR A 565 15.19 -55.87 25.74
C THR A 565 14.85 -54.84 26.84
N VAL A 566 14.32 -53.68 26.47
CA VAL A 566 14.06 -52.57 27.42
C VAL A 566 12.63 -52.56 27.95
N LYS A 567 11.67 -53.24 27.28
CA LYS A 567 10.29 -53.36 27.76
C LYS A 567 10.18 -54.10 29.11
N ALA A 568 11.13 -55.01 29.39
CA ALA A 568 11.26 -55.69 30.67
C ALA A 568 11.88 -54.82 31.78
N VAL A 569 12.65 -53.78 31.41
CA VAL A 569 13.30 -52.86 32.36
C VAL A 569 12.34 -51.73 32.73
N VAL A 570 11.58 -51.21 31.78
CA VAL A 570 10.57 -50.16 32.04
C VAL A 570 9.42 -50.70 32.89
N SER A 571 8.96 -51.95 32.67
CA SER A 571 7.96 -52.58 33.55
C SER A 571 8.48 -52.90 34.95
N ALA A 572 9.81 -52.96 35.15
CA ALA A 572 10.42 -53.15 36.47
C ALA A 572 10.52 -51.84 37.26
N ILE A 573 10.57 -50.69 36.57
CA ILE A 573 10.64 -49.34 37.17
C ILE A 573 9.24 -48.83 37.53
N GLU A 574 8.20 -49.20 36.76
CA GLU A 574 6.81 -48.83 37.05
C GLU A 574 6.20 -49.53 38.30
N ASN A 575 6.90 -50.49 38.91
CA ASN A 575 6.45 -51.22 40.09
C ASN A 575 7.03 -50.71 41.43
N THR A 576 7.72 -49.56 41.44
CA THR A 576 8.19 -48.92 42.67
C THR A 576 7.19 -47.89 43.19
N PRO A 577 6.78 -47.92 44.48
CA PRO A 577 5.73 -47.05 44.99
C PRO A 577 6.17 -45.58 45.06
N PRO A 578 5.23 -44.62 44.94
CA PRO A 578 5.56 -43.21 44.74
C PRO A 578 6.04 -42.55 46.03
N VAL A 579 7.14 -41.78 45.93
CA VAL A 579 7.54 -40.82 46.94
C VAL A 579 6.75 -39.53 46.73
N THR A 580 6.19 -39.00 47.82
CA THR A 580 5.24 -37.90 47.92
C THR A 580 5.87 -36.50 47.74
N THR A 581 5.33 -35.71 46.78
CA THR A 581 5.09 -34.24 46.76
C THR A 581 6.28 -33.24 46.80
N PRO A 582 6.14 -31.95 46.34
CA PRO A 582 4.91 -31.19 46.05
C PRO A 582 4.82 -30.48 44.67
N ALA A 583 3.68 -29.80 44.49
CA ALA A 583 3.07 -29.14 43.33
C ALA A 583 3.92 -28.13 42.51
N PRO A 584 3.51 -27.80 41.26
CA PRO A 584 4.33 -27.05 40.33
C PRO A 584 4.31 -25.55 40.65
N THR A 585 5.51 -24.97 40.76
CA THR A 585 5.69 -23.51 40.81
C THR A 585 5.86 -23.01 39.38
N GLN A 586 5.17 -21.92 39.05
CA GLN A 586 5.16 -21.25 37.76
C GLN A 586 6.58 -21.04 37.22
N VAL A 587 6.84 -21.52 36.00
CA VAL A 587 8.06 -21.20 35.24
C VAL A 587 7.80 -19.92 34.47
N SER A 588 8.65 -18.95 34.73
CA SER A 588 8.66 -17.57 34.24
C SER A 588 8.86 -17.47 32.73
N THR A 589 8.11 -16.55 32.13
CA THR A 589 8.03 -16.12 30.72
C THR A 589 9.33 -15.59 30.08
N SER A 590 10.47 -15.60 30.78
CA SER A 590 11.71 -14.97 30.32
C SER A 590 12.62 -15.85 29.44
N VAL A 591 12.35 -17.15 29.32
CA VAL A 591 13.18 -18.09 28.53
C VAL A 591 12.74 -18.14 27.07
N ILE A 592 11.48 -17.78 26.76
CA ILE A 592 10.92 -17.78 25.41
C ILE A 592 11.40 -16.54 24.63
N GLU A 593 11.44 -15.36 25.26
CA GLU A 593 11.86 -14.08 24.64
C GLU A 593 13.34 -14.05 24.21
N GLN A 594 14.22 -14.82 24.84
CA GLN A 594 15.65 -14.85 24.49
C GLN A 594 15.96 -15.76 23.30
N THR A 595 15.13 -16.78 23.05
CA THR A 595 15.20 -17.62 21.85
C THR A 595 14.57 -16.96 20.62
N GLU A 596 13.58 -16.08 20.81
CA GLU A 596 12.94 -15.32 19.72
C GLU A 596 13.88 -14.24 19.14
N ASN A 597 14.56 -13.47 19.99
CA ASN A 597 15.50 -12.43 19.54
C ASN A 597 16.71 -12.93 18.73
N ARG A 598 17.09 -14.20 18.88
CA ARG A 598 18.23 -14.79 18.15
C ARG A 598 17.85 -15.35 16.77
N VAL A 599 16.56 -15.68 16.57
CA VAL A 599 16.02 -16.08 15.26
C VAL A 599 15.71 -14.85 14.40
N GLU A 600 15.37 -13.71 15.03
CA GLU A 600 14.95 -12.48 14.36
C GLU A 600 16.06 -11.68 13.66
N GLN A 601 17.33 -11.86 14.04
CA GLN A 601 18.47 -11.18 13.39
C GLN A 601 18.96 -11.86 12.09
N GLU A 602 18.64 -13.13 11.85
CA GLU A 602 19.10 -13.86 10.66
C GLU A 602 18.14 -13.74 9.44
N ASP A 603 16.91 -13.27 9.64
CA ASP A 603 15.83 -13.20 8.63
C ASP A 603 15.65 -11.79 8.03
N ALA A 604 16.73 -11.09 7.71
CA ALA A 604 16.69 -9.80 7.01
C ALA A 604 16.16 -9.88 5.56
N SER A 605 15.90 -11.09 5.03
CA SER A 605 15.39 -11.36 3.67
C SER A 605 13.88 -11.62 3.61
N SER A 606 13.14 -11.33 4.70
CA SER A 606 11.71 -11.68 4.87
C SER A 606 10.70 -10.72 4.24
N SER A 607 11.14 -9.79 3.38
CA SER A 607 10.23 -8.85 2.71
C SER A 607 9.34 -9.56 1.69
N PRO A 608 8.05 -9.21 1.55
CA PRO A 608 7.24 -9.63 0.41
C PRO A 608 7.95 -9.30 -0.91
N PRO A 609 7.87 -10.17 -1.92
CA PRO A 609 8.60 -9.97 -3.17
C PRO A 609 8.19 -8.65 -3.84
N THR A 610 9.18 -7.85 -4.21
CA THR A 610 9.06 -6.73 -5.17
C THR A 610 9.14 -7.33 -6.56
N SER A 611 8.15 -7.07 -7.44
CA SER A 611 8.25 -7.49 -8.85
C SER A 611 9.49 -6.87 -9.51
N GLU A 612 10.02 -7.49 -10.57
CA GLU A 612 11.21 -6.98 -11.28
C GLU A 612 11.04 -5.52 -11.78
N ASP A 613 9.81 -5.08 -12.05
CA ASP A 613 9.48 -3.68 -12.37
C ASP A 613 9.58 -2.70 -11.16
N GLU A 614 9.57 -3.21 -9.92
CA GLU A 614 9.70 -2.41 -8.68
C GLU A 614 11.13 -2.46 -8.11
N ALA A 615 11.94 -3.46 -8.49
CA ALA A 615 13.31 -3.64 -7.98
C ALA A 615 14.27 -2.52 -8.43
N ALA A 616 13.97 -1.82 -9.52
CA ALA A 616 14.79 -0.73 -10.05
C ALA A 616 14.77 0.56 -9.21
N VAL A 617 13.93 0.66 -8.15
CA VAL A 617 13.76 1.88 -7.35
C VAL A 617 14.18 1.69 -5.88
N VAL A 618 14.59 0.48 -5.47
CA VAL A 618 14.89 0.16 -4.04
C VAL A 618 16.40 -0.04 -3.78
N GLN A 619 17.27 0.14 -4.77
CA GLN A 619 18.72 0.14 -4.58
C GLN A 619 19.29 1.55 -4.83
N GLU A 620 19.91 2.11 -3.77
CA GLU A 620 20.65 3.38 -3.70
C GLU A 620 19.73 4.62 -3.81
N ASP A 621 19.51 5.45 -2.77
CA ASP A 621 20.48 6.35 -2.18
C ASP A 621 20.09 6.79 -0.76
N ALA A 622 20.95 6.49 0.21
CA ALA A 622 21.05 7.26 1.45
C ALA A 622 22.05 8.40 1.22
N TYR A 623 21.60 9.53 0.67
CA TYR A 623 22.41 10.76 0.58
C TYR A 623 21.68 11.98 1.19
N ASN A 624 22.31 12.52 2.23
CA ASN A 624 22.20 13.87 2.82
C ASN A 624 21.10 14.81 2.30
N LEU A 625 20.00 14.88 3.06
CA LEU A 625 19.05 15.99 3.06
C LEU A 625 19.62 17.18 3.88
N GLN A 626 20.55 17.94 3.31
CA GLN A 626 20.91 19.27 3.84
C GLN A 626 21.56 20.18 2.78
N ALA A 627 20.83 20.58 1.73
CA ALA A 627 21.17 21.76 0.94
C ALA A 627 20.02 22.16 0.01
N LEU A 628 19.09 23.00 0.49
CA LEU A 628 18.26 23.89 -0.35
C LEU A 628 17.59 24.97 0.51
N ILE A 629 18.33 25.57 1.44
CA ILE A 629 18.01 26.86 2.05
C ILE A 629 19.33 27.59 2.29
N THR A 630 19.73 28.45 1.35
CA THR A 630 20.80 29.42 1.56
C THR A 630 20.34 30.79 1.08
N THR A 631 20.00 31.65 2.04
CA THR A 631 20.09 33.11 1.91
C THR A 631 21.53 33.53 2.26
N PRO A 632 22.12 34.53 1.59
CA PRO A 632 23.47 34.97 1.91
C PRO A 632 23.43 35.99 3.05
N VAL A 633 24.25 35.80 4.09
CA VAL A 633 24.63 36.87 5.01
C VAL A 633 26.16 36.89 5.10
N SER A 634 26.70 38.07 4.82
CA SER A 634 28.11 38.43 4.78
C SER A 634 28.77 38.43 6.16
N THR A 635 30.05 38.11 6.15
CA THR A 635 30.99 38.13 7.27
C THR A 635 31.49 39.55 7.58
N SER A 636 31.59 39.89 8.87
CA SER A 636 32.62 40.79 9.41
C SER A 636 32.80 40.54 10.91
N ASN A 637 34.04 40.28 11.31
CA ASN A 637 34.51 40.20 12.69
C ASN A 637 34.50 41.59 13.36
N GLU A 638 34.24 41.66 14.67
CA GLU A 638 35.22 42.06 15.70
C GLU A 638 34.53 42.30 17.07
N GLU A 639 35.17 41.69 18.07
CA GLU A 639 35.32 41.92 19.51
C GLU A 639 34.43 42.90 20.33
N GLU A 640 34.18 42.40 21.55
CA GLU A 640 34.39 43.04 22.86
C GLU A 640 33.19 43.16 23.82
N THR A 641 33.53 42.96 25.08
CA THR A 641 32.79 42.64 26.29
C THR A 641 31.99 43.80 26.89
N ASP A 642 30.81 43.54 27.46
CA ASP A 642 30.46 43.85 28.87
C ASP A 642 28.96 43.66 29.20
N GLU A 643 28.70 42.96 30.30
CA GLU A 643 27.44 42.96 31.08
C GLU A 643 27.24 44.33 31.77
N PRO A 644 26.01 44.82 32.12
CA PRO A 644 25.18 44.16 33.16
C PRO A 644 23.63 44.42 33.20
N LYS A 645 22.95 43.49 33.91
CA LYS A 645 21.80 43.63 34.87
C LYS A 645 20.44 44.26 34.47
N ALA A 646 19.45 43.36 34.32
CA ALA A 646 18.17 43.17 35.05
C ALA A 646 17.17 44.33 35.42
N SER A 647 15.90 44.08 35.01
CA SER A 647 14.56 44.37 35.65
C SER A 647 13.80 45.67 35.28
N PRO A 648 12.45 45.77 35.49
CA PRO A 648 11.30 44.89 35.14
C PRO A 648 10.12 45.70 34.48
N PRO A 649 8.93 45.13 34.16
CA PRO A 649 7.91 45.75 33.29
C PRO A 649 6.80 46.50 34.07
N PRO A 650 5.99 47.37 33.43
CA PRO A 650 4.79 47.89 34.05
C PRO A 650 3.49 47.28 33.50
N ALA A 651 2.55 47.19 34.44
CA ALA A 651 1.26 46.54 34.39
C ALA A 651 0.15 47.32 33.66
N THR A 652 -0.87 46.54 33.33
CA THR A 652 -2.22 46.86 32.87
C THR A 652 -2.96 47.92 33.69
N LYS A 653 -3.65 48.86 33.03
CA LYS A 653 -4.91 49.46 33.53
C LYS A 653 -5.91 49.71 32.42
N ASN A 654 -6.99 48.92 32.48
CA ASN A 654 -8.28 49.18 31.85
C ASN A 654 -8.82 50.57 32.21
N LYS A 655 -9.39 51.29 31.23
CA LYS A 655 -10.58 52.14 31.44
C LYS A 655 -11.38 52.30 30.14
N ARG A 656 -12.54 51.63 30.13
CA ARG A 656 -13.68 51.91 29.26
C ARG A 656 -14.11 53.38 29.38
N ARG A 657 -14.41 54.04 28.26
CA ARG A 657 -15.54 54.98 28.18
C ARG A 657 -16.02 55.12 26.74
N SER A 658 -17.34 55.02 26.61
CA SER A 658 -18.14 55.04 25.40
C SER A 658 -18.62 56.45 25.05
N LYS A 659 -19.16 56.57 23.82
CA LYS A 659 -20.01 57.66 23.28
C LYS A 659 -19.19 58.93 22.94
N LYS A 660 -19.37 59.59 21.79
CA LYS A 660 -20.58 59.83 21.00
C LYS A 660 -20.20 60.31 19.59
N ASN A 661 -21.08 60.02 18.64
CA ASN A 661 -21.23 60.61 17.31
C ASN A 661 -20.82 62.09 17.18
N LYS A 662 -20.20 62.44 16.05
CA LYS A 662 -20.63 63.57 15.23
C LYS A 662 -20.21 63.37 13.77
N LYS A 663 -21.18 63.61 12.91
CA LYS A 663 -21.22 63.61 11.45
C LYS A 663 -20.96 65.06 10.97
N TRP A 664 -20.87 65.24 9.65
CA TRP A 664 -20.73 66.51 8.86
C TRP A 664 -19.26 66.97 8.74
N GLU A 665 -18.66 67.18 7.57
CA GLU A 665 -19.12 67.41 6.18
C GLU A 665 -18.32 66.58 5.16
#